data_AF-A0A2J7YRT7-F1
#
_entry.id   AF-A0A2J7YRT7-F1
#
_cell.length_a   1.000
_cell.length_b   1.000
_cell.length_c   1.000
_cell.angle_alpha   90.00
_cell.angle_beta   90.00
_cell.angle_gamma   90.00
#
_symmetry.space_group_name_H-M   'P 1'
#
loop_
_entity.id
_entity.type
_entity.pdbx_description
1 polymer ?
#
loop_
_entity_poly.entity_id
_entity_poly.type
_entity_poly.pdbx_seq_one_letter_code
_entity_poly.pdbx_strand_id
1 'polypeptide(L)'
;MRTDCGCGCGGDATRTSAFVRPRFFAGQLLTEDDLSLLVEYTTAKARLHNRSLYGPGVICGLGVTCDPCGGGTVAVHPGHALDCAGNDIVVPCTERVDVPALVRERRISALGVACGESCDDDGDSGRRYGLYARYRELPVEPVAPYATEEPCPSPGCVPSRIQEGFQFVVKCDDFEDHRHNPGTRLLTTLGDLTRADRARTRDRRLGFYTDALTVASLGTGRAFRFDAADARRYATALAWLRANAGGEGPPAPPTVREMTEHVRALAAAIARYDTYDPAGQTQLGKDYPDLATVRDARGVLGTACARLGGADMEAAWPDPLRRGIAHAVVTETAARVVPERGDPDAPLEVRMLAQGTPLGHALRVEFRADLGLIREWLLCRLDQATDLADCALRQDIAAVDVPPPLPAPPPDSTEKATVAEVQQIAEAAAALGGAVRRFLTDAACATLNPPCGDSADTDVLLAHLELDGCDVVRVCSATREQVLPGGSAYGEWLPKLYRLRELAERVCCQPVPRHQKPTLPSEGPVARPYADDLLGDWPRTGDLEEMLSLLLTRAPGETPPKALHEQVYTTPSEVTDSMQELARLRTQVADLTAAVEGLRAQLGSARTQVTHLEEQVPERLGSRLAELEGAPDRAAGQGPERDQAQGSDQAQDQPQDRAQAQAQDQPSAQAQASDPAERQPAKPPARRSRSPRTRKPGETP
;
A
#
# COMPACT_ATOMS: atom_id res chain seq x y z
N MET A 1 20.21 -38.41 21.54
CA MET A 1 20.38 -36.98 21.21
C MET A 1 20.91 -36.87 19.78
N ARG A 2 20.01 -36.67 18.81
CA ARG A 2 20.38 -36.16 17.48
C ARG A 2 19.85 -34.73 17.43
N THR A 3 20.77 -33.77 17.47
CA THR A 3 20.50 -32.37 17.16
C THR A 3 20.64 -32.21 15.66
N ASP A 4 19.59 -32.56 14.93
CA ASP A 4 19.43 -32.12 13.55
C ASP A 4 18.70 -30.77 13.58
N CYS A 5 19.47 -29.68 13.68
CA CYS A 5 19.05 -28.42 13.10
C CYS A 5 19.27 -28.54 11.58
N GLY A 6 18.45 -29.36 10.92
CA GLY A 6 18.46 -29.55 9.48
C GLY A 6 17.29 -28.78 8.88
N CYS A 7 17.56 -27.95 7.87
CA CYS A 7 16.54 -27.41 6.98
C CYS A 7 15.53 -28.51 6.62
N GLY A 8 14.23 -28.19 6.67
CA GLY A 8 13.11 -29.11 6.38
C GLY A 8 13.02 -29.56 4.92
N CYS A 9 14.11 -30.12 4.40
CA CYS A 9 14.24 -30.72 3.07
C CYS A 9 13.97 -32.23 3.12
N GLY A 10 13.10 -32.66 4.03
CA GLY A 10 12.70 -34.05 4.16
C GLY A 10 11.81 -34.45 2.99
N GLY A 11 12.41 -35.09 1.99
CA GLY A 11 11.85 -36.23 1.25
C GLY A 11 10.40 -36.18 0.76
N ASP A 12 9.89 -35.03 0.32
CA ASP A 12 8.69 -34.99 -0.52
C ASP A 12 9.11 -35.06 -2.00
N ALA A 13 8.50 -35.95 -2.78
CA ALA A 13 8.86 -36.19 -4.18
C ALA A 13 8.64 -34.95 -5.09
N THR A 14 7.87 -33.99 -4.58
CA THR A 14 7.54 -32.69 -5.18
C THR A 14 8.65 -31.66 -5.01
N ARG A 15 9.47 -31.76 -3.96
CA ARG A 15 10.54 -30.77 -3.67
C ARG A 15 11.85 -31.11 -4.36
N THR A 16 12.60 -30.07 -4.73
CA THR A 16 13.94 -30.22 -5.31
C THR A 16 14.92 -30.69 -4.23
N SER A 17 15.02 -32.00 -4.03
CA SER A 17 16.00 -32.62 -3.14
C SER A 17 17.42 -32.45 -3.70
N ALA A 18 18.41 -32.45 -2.80
CA ALA A 18 19.81 -32.47 -3.23
C ALA A 18 20.12 -33.83 -3.87
N PHE A 19 20.44 -33.84 -5.17
CA PHE A 19 20.76 -35.08 -5.89
C PHE A 19 22.17 -35.57 -5.57
N VAL A 20 22.29 -36.84 -5.18
CA VAL A 20 23.59 -37.52 -5.01
C VAL A 20 23.83 -38.42 -6.23
N ARG A 21 24.84 -38.10 -7.03
CA ARG A 21 25.23 -38.91 -8.19
C ARG A 21 26.22 -40.00 -7.76
N PRO A 22 25.96 -41.30 -8.06
CA PRO A 22 26.95 -42.35 -7.83
C PRO A 22 28.25 -42.11 -8.60
N ARG A 23 29.40 -42.36 -7.95
CA ARG A 23 30.72 -42.34 -8.57
C ARG A 23 31.38 -43.70 -8.40
N PHE A 24 31.47 -44.45 -9.50
CA PHE A 24 32.08 -45.77 -9.50
C PHE A 24 33.60 -45.72 -9.65
N PHE A 25 34.33 -46.65 -9.00
CA PHE A 25 35.78 -46.79 -9.12
C PHE A 25 36.24 -48.24 -9.21
N ALA A 26 37.45 -48.46 -9.72
CA ALA A 26 38.00 -49.80 -9.91
C ALA A 26 38.20 -50.50 -8.56
N GLY A 27 37.71 -51.75 -8.45
CA GLY A 27 37.75 -52.53 -7.21
C GLY A 27 36.61 -52.25 -6.23
N GLN A 28 35.65 -51.39 -6.58
CA GLN A 28 34.45 -51.17 -5.77
C GLN A 28 33.50 -52.37 -5.87
N LEU A 29 32.98 -52.81 -4.72
CA LEU A 29 31.83 -53.73 -4.65
C LEU A 29 30.54 -52.93 -4.88
N LEU A 30 29.75 -53.32 -5.87
CA LEU A 30 28.44 -52.71 -6.14
C LEU A 30 27.37 -53.41 -5.32
N THR A 31 26.59 -52.62 -4.58
CA THR A 31 25.49 -53.09 -3.75
C THR A 31 24.13 -52.74 -4.38
N GLU A 32 23.06 -53.28 -3.81
CA GLU A 32 21.68 -52.85 -4.14
C GLU A 32 21.54 -51.34 -3.97
N ASP A 33 22.01 -50.79 -2.85
CA ASP A 33 21.92 -49.36 -2.55
C ASP A 33 22.59 -48.50 -3.64
N ASP A 34 23.75 -48.91 -4.16
CA ASP A 34 24.45 -48.19 -5.24
C ASP A 34 23.67 -48.19 -6.56
N LEU A 35 23.02 -49.30 -6.89
CA LEU A 35 22.25 -49.48 -8.12
C LEU A 35 20.88 -48.79 -8.01
N SER A 36 20.20 -48.92 -6.88
CA SER A 36 18.97 -48.21 -6.56
C SER A 36 19.19 -46.70 -6.61
N LEU A 37 20.27 -46.19 -6.02
CA LEU A 37 20.63 -44.77 -6.07
C LEU A 37 20.91 -44.31 -7.51
N LEU A 38 21.52 -45.14 -8.36
CA LEU A 38 21.72 -44.81 -9.77
C LEU A 38 20.38 -44.64 -10.51
N VAL A 39 19.45 -45.56 -10.31
CA VAL A 39 18.11 -45.50 -10.91
C VAL A 39 17.37 -44.25 -10.41
N GLU A 40 17.27 -44.07 -9.09
CA GLU A 40 16.62 -42.92 -8.46
C GLU A 40 17.21 -41.59 -8.93
N TYR A 41 18.55 -41.47 -8.99
CA TYR A 41 19.21 -40.26 -9.48
C TYR A 41 18.77 -39.94 -10.92
N THR A 42 18.71 -40.93 -11.80
CA THR A 42 18.35 -40.72 -13.21
C THR A 42 16.87 -40.40 -13.39
N THR A 43 15.96 -41.13 -12.74
CA THR A 43 14.51 -40.91 -12.83
C THR A 43 14.12 -39.59 -12.20
N ALA A 44 14.64 -39.26 -11.01
CA ALA A 44 14.36 -37.99 -10.35
C ALA A 44 14.94 -36.79 -11.12
N LYS A 45 16.08 -36.94 -11.81
CA LYS A 45 16.60 -35.90 -12.73
C LYS A 45 15.72 -35.70 -13.96
N ALA A 46 15.19 -36.77 -14.55
CA ALA A 46 14.27 -36.68 -15.68
C ALA A 46 12.95 -36.01 -15.25
N ARG A 47 12.36 -36.43 -14.12
CA ARG A 47 11.17 -35.80 -13.53
C ARG A 47 11.38 -34.31 -13.25
N LEU A 48 12.53 -33.94 -12.68
CA LEU A 48 12.91 -32.53 -12.48
C LEU A 48 12.94 -31.76 -13.80
N HIS A 49 13.55 -32.34 -14.85
CA HIS A 49 13.62 -31.72 -16.17
C HIS A 49 12.20 -31.49 -16.74
N ASN A 50 11.36 -32.52 -16.67
CA ASN A 50 9.99 -32.47 -17.15
C ASN A 50 9.17 -31.38 -16.45
N ARG A 51 9.10 -31.40 -15.12
CA ARG A 51 8.31 -30.40 -14.37
C ARG A 51 8.86 -28.98 -14.50
N SER A 52 10.17 -28.80 -14.65
CA SER A 52 10.79 -27.46 -14.65
C SER A 52 10.74 -26.76 -16.01
N LEU A 53 10.82 -27.52 -17.11
CA LEU A 53 10.93 -26.96 -18.46
C LEU A 53 9.66 -27.10 -19.29
N TYR A 54 8.88 -28.16 -19.05
CA TYR A 54 7.66 -28.47 -19.81
C TYR A 54 6.40 -28.25 -18.96
N GLY A 55 6.46 -28.60 -17.67
CA GLY A 55 5.29 -28.59 -16.80
C GLY A 55 4.27 -29.69 -17.15
N PRO A 56 3.15 -29.74 -16.44
CA PRO A 56 2.09 -30.72 -16.69
C PRO A 56 1.31 -30.42 -17.98
N GLY A 57 0.62 -31.44 -18.50
CA GLY A 57 -0.28 -31.34 -19.63
C GLY A 57 -0.09 -32.43 -20.68
N VAL A 58 -0.94 -32.41 -21.69
CA VAL A 58 -0.83 -33.34 -22.84
C VAL A 58 0.26 -32.86 -23.78
N ILE A 59 1.17 -33.76 -24.19
CA ILE A 59 2.20 -33.49 -25.20
C ILE A 59 1.63 -33.76 -26.59
N CYS A 60 1.11 -34.97 -26.81
CA CYS A 60 0.55 -35.39 -28.10
C CYS A 60 -0.50 -36.50 -27.92
N GLY A 61 -1.40 -36.63 -28.90
CA GLY A 61 -2.42 -37.67 -28.90
C GLY A 61 -3.44 -37.51 -27.76
N LEU A 62 -3.77 -38.61 -27.08
CA LEU A 62 -4.74 -38.67 -25.98
C LEU A 62 -6.11 -38.07 -26.36
N GLY A 63 -6.49 -38.14 -27.63
CA GLY A 63 -7.79 -37.67 -28.08
C GLY A 63 -8.90 -38.49 -27.43
N VAL A 64 -9.93 -37.83 -26.91
CA VAL A 64 -11.10 -38.49 -26.34
C VAL A 64 -12.24 -38.37 -27.34
N THR A 65 -12.81 -39.51 -27.74
CA THR A 65 -13.94 -39.56 -28.67
C THR A 65 -15.09 -40.36 -28.05
N CYS A 66 -16.32 -40.06 -28.45
CA CYS A 66 -17.45 -40.89 -28.04
C CYS A 66 -17.32 -42.28 -28.66
N ASP A 67 -17.61 -43.32 -27.87
CA ASP A 67 -17.58 -44.68 -28.38
C ASP A 67 -18.75 -44.91 -29.37
N PRO A 68 -18.50 -45.51 -30.56
CA PRO A 68 -19.56 -45.73 -31.56
C PRO A 68 -20.73 -46.59 -31.07
N CYS A 69 -20.52 -47.40 -30.03
CA CYS A 69 -21.55 -48.29 -29.49
C CYS A 69 -22.47 -47.61 -28.44
N GLY A 70 -22.22 -46.35 -28.06
CA GLY A 70 -23.04 -45.59 -27.11
C GLY A 70 -22.92 -46.04 -25.64
N GLY A 71 -23.81 -45.55 -24.76
CA GLY A 71 -23.94 -46.02 -23.37
C GLY A 71 -22.96 -45.42 -22.37
N GLY A 72 -22.55 -44.17 -22.55
CA GLY A 72 -21.64 -43.47 -21.62
C GLY A 72 -20.16 -43.89 -21.69
N THR A 73 -19.78 -44.80 -22.58
CA THR A 73 -18.38 -45.17 -22.79
C THR A 73 -17.68 -44.18 -23.73
N VAL A 74 -16.43 -43.83 -23.42
CA VAL A 74 -15.57 -43.01 -24.30
C VAL A 74 -14.32 -43.78 -24.70
N ALA A 75 -13.78 -43.49 -25.89
CA ALA A 75 -12.52 -44.03 -26.36
C ALA A 75 -11.39 -43.01 -26.15
N VAL A 76 -10.36 -43.39 -25.40
CA VAL A 76 -9.14 -42.60 -25.23
C VAL A 76 -8.06 -43.16 -26.16
N HIS A 77 -7.62 -42.36 -27.12
CA HIS A 77 -6.63 -42.78 -28.11
C HIS A 77 -5.19 -42.73 -27.57
N PRO A 78 -4.23 -43.43 -28.21
CA PRO A 78 -2.84 -43.41 -27.81
C PRO A 78 -2.25 -41.99 -27.73
N GLY A 79 -1.31 -41.80 -26.81
CA GLY A 79 -0.61 -40.54 -26.66
C GLY A 79 0.21 -40.44 -25.38
N HIS A 80 0.70 -39.23 -25.13
CA HIS A 80 1.68 -38.95 -24.09
C HIS A 80 1.35 -37.63 -23.37
N ALA A 81 1.45 -37.66 -22.04
CA ALA A 81 1.25 -36.52 -21.16
C ALA A 81 2.31 -36.48 -20.05
N LEU A 82 2.46 -35.31 -19.42
CA LEU A 82 3.26 -35.09 -18.23
C LEU A 82 2.34 -34.69 -17.07
N ASP A 83 2.60 -35.24 -15.89
CA ASP A 83 1.98 -34.74 -14.66
C ASP A 83 2.82 -33.67 -13.97
N CYS A 84 2.27 -33.12 -12.89
CA CYS A 84 2.90 -32.08 -12.06
C CYS A 84 4.22 -32.51 -11.41
N ALA A 85 4.38 -33.80 -11.10
CA ALA A 85 5.61 -34.34 -10.53
C ALA A 85 6.70 -34.56 -11.61
N GLY A 86 6.32 -34.49 -12.89
CA GLY A 86 7.18 -34.71 -14.05
C GLY A 86 7.20 -36.16 -14.53
N ASN A 87 6.23 -36.98 -14.13
CA ASN A 87 6.08 -38.36 -14.60
C ASN A 87 5.52 -38.39 -16.02
N ASP A 88 6.02 -39.32 -16.83
CA ASP A 88 5.54 -39.59 -18.17
C ASP A 88 4.34 -40.54 -18.14
N ILE A 89 3.18 -40.07 -18.60
CA ILE A 89 1.97 -40.88 -18.76
C ILE A 89 1.84 -41.25 -20.24
N VAL A 90 2.10 -42.53 -20.55
CA VAL A 90 2.02 -43.06 -21.92
C VAL A 90 0.84 -44.01 -22.04
N VAL A 91 -0.10 -43.67 -22.92
CA VAL A 91 -1.22 -44.55 -23.31
C VAL A 91 -0.85 -45.19 -24.66
N PRO A 92 -0.53 -46.50 -24.71
CA PRO A 92 0.03 -47.13 -25.90
C PRO A 92 -1.04 -47.54 -26.94
N CYS A 93 -2.25 -47.85 -26.50
CA CYS A 93 -3.37 -48.33 -27.32
C CYS A 93 -4.67 -47.60 -26.98
N THR A 94 -5.66 -47.67 -27.88
CA THR A 94 -6.98 -47.07 -27.61
C THR A 94 -7.67 -47.85 -26.49
N GLU A 95 -8.02 -47.16 -25.41
CA GLU A 95 -8.72 -47.71 -24.26
C GLU A 95 -10.20 -47.30 -24.25
N ARG A 96 -11.08 -48.25 -23.94
CA ARG A 96 -12.52 -47.97 -23.75
C ARG A 96 -12.78 -47.72 -22.28
N VAL A 97 -13.22 -46.51 -21.96
CA VAL A 97 -13.44 -46.05 -20.58
C VAL A 97 -14.93 -45.94 -20.30
N ASP A 98 -15.40 -46.74 -19.34
CA ASP A 98 -16.77 -46.66 -18.82
C ASP A 98 -16.88 -45.47 -17.84
N VAL A 99 -17.34 -44.33 -18.35
CA VAL A 99 -17.47 -43.09 -17.57
C VAL A 99 -18.52 -43.24 -16.45
N PRO A 100 -19.71 -43.85 -16.67
CA PRO A 100 -20.66 -44.14 -15.59
C PRO A 100 -20.05 -44.91 -14.42
N ALA A 101 -19.20 -45.91 -14.69
CA ALA A 101 -18.51 -46.66 -13.65
C ALA A 101 -17.57 -45.77 -12.83
N LEU A 102 -16.77 -44.92 -13.48
CA LEU A 102 -15.87 -43.98 -12.80
C LEU A 102 -16.63 -42.93 -11.99
N VAL A 103 -17.75 -42.41 -12.50
CA VAL A 103 -18.62 -41.48 -11.76
C VAL A 103 -19.19 -42.16 -10.51
N ARG A 104 -19.60 -43.43 -10.62
CA ARG A 104 -20.10 -44.20 -9.47
C ARG A 104 -19.01 -44.44 -8.43
N GLU A 105 -17.82 -44.89 -8.85
CA GLU A 105 -16.66 -45.09 -7.95
C GLU A 105 -16.33 -43.81 -7.18
N ARG A 106 -16.35 -42.68 -7.87
CA ARG A 106 -16.10 -41.39 -7.26
C ARG A 106 -17.17 -41.00 -6.24
N ARG A 107 -18.46 -41.17 -6.55
CA ARG A 107 -19.55 -40.89 -5.59
C ARG A 107 -19.42 -41.69 -4.30
N ILE A 108 -18.99 -42.95 -4.42
CA ILE A 108 -18.70 -43.83 -3.28
C ILE A 108 -17.52 -43.27 -2.47
N SER A 109 -16.44 -42.88 -3.15
CA SER A 109 -15.21 -42.39 -2.52
C SER A 109 -15.37 -41.00 -1.87
N ALA A 110 -16.25 -40.15 -2.40
CA ALA A 110 -16.48 -38.78 -1.94
C ALA A 110 -17.67 -38.65 -0.95
N LEU A 111 -18.10 -39.74 -0.31
CA LEU A 111 -19.20 -39.78 0.68
C LEU A 111 -20.51 -39.12 0.21
N GLY A 112 -20.79 -39.14 -1.10
CA GLY A 112 -22.04 -38.60 -1.64
C GLY A 112 -22.06 -37.09 -1.95
N VAL A 113 -20.93 -36.39 -1.89
CA VAL A 113 -20.84 -34.99 -2.37
C VAL A 113 -21.01 -34.97 -3.90
N ALA A 114 -22.06 -34.30 -4.39
CA ALA A 114 -22.30 -34.12 -5.82
C ALA A 114 -21.45 -32.98 -6.40
N CYS A 115 -21.03 -33.11 -7.66
CA CYS A 115 -20.43 -32.00 -8.39
C CYS A 115 -21.51 -30.98 -8.73
N GLY A 116 -21.43 -29.79 -8.12
CA GLY A 116 -22.34 -28.69 -8.39
C GLY A 116 -23.71 -28.89 -7.75
N GLU A 117 -23.85 -28.43 -6.51
CA GLU A 117 -25.06 -27.76 -6.05
C GLU A 117 -24.62 -26.42 -5.45
N SER A 118 -24.49 -25.37 -6.29
CA SER A 118 -24.78 -24.03 -5.79
C SER A 118 -26.30 -23.94 -5.74
N CYS A 119 -26.86 -23.62 -4.59
CA CYS A 119 -28.27 -23.73 -4.26
C CYS A 119 -29.21 -22.77 -5.03
N ASP A 120 -28.77 -22.18 -6.14
CA ASP A 120 -29.43 -21.04 -6.80
C ASP A 120 -29.74 -21.24 -8.30
N ASP A 121 -29.43 -22.39 -8.93
CA ASP A 121 -29.80 -22.63 -10.34
C ASP A 121 -30.88 -23.73 -10.48
N ASP A 122 -32.11 -23.28 -10.74
CA ASP A 122 -33.25 -24.09 -11.13
C ASP A 122 -33.03 -24.72 -12.52
N GLY A 123 -32.93 -26.05 -12.57
CA GLY A 123 -33.36 -26.88 -13.71
C GLY A 123 -32.46 -26.95 -14.96
N ASP A 124 -32.13 -28.20 -15.33
CA ASP A 124 -31.80 -28.62 -16.71
C ASP A 124 -30.42 -28.23 -17.30
N SER A 125 -29.38 -28.11 -16.47
CA SER A 125 -27.99 -28.12 -16.93
C SER A 125 -27.35 -29.51 -16.71
N GLY A 126 -26.94 -30.17 -17.80
CA GLY A 126 -26.31 -31.48 -17.76
C GLY A 126 -25.08 -31.55 -16.84
N ARG A 127 -24.84 -32.72 -16.23
CA ARG A 127 -23.75 -32.88 -15.24
C ARG A 127 -22.40 -32.81 -15.94
N ARG A 128 -21.50 -31.94 -15.45
CA ARG A 128 -20.14 -31.79 -15.98
C ARG A 128 -19.10 -32.51 -15.13
N TYR A 129 -18.20 -33.20 -15.81
CA TYR A 129 -17.09 -33.94 -15.21
C TYR A 129 -15.82 -33.75 -16.03
N GLY A 130 -14.66 -33.74 -15.38
CA GLY A 130 -13.37 -33.87 -16.05
C GLY A 130 -12.90 -35.33 -16.06
N LEU A 131 -12.44 -35.83 -17.20
CA LEU A 131 -11.74 -37.11 -17.34
C LEU A 131 -10.23 -36.89 -17.26
N TYR A 132 -9.57 -37.56 -16.34
CA TYR A 132 -8.15 -37.41 -16.06
C TYR A 132 -7.39 -38.72 -16.22
N ALA A 133 -6.10 -38.64 -16.52
CA ALA A 133 -5.14 -39.74 -16.40
C ALA A 133 -4.23 -39.53 -15.19
N ARG A 134 -4.07 -40.56 -14.36
CA ARG A 134 -3.20 -40.59 -13.19
C ARG A 134 -2.05 -41.56 -13.41
N TYR A 135 -0.81 -41.13 -13.16
CA TYR A 135 0.35 -42.01 -13.18
C TYR A 135 0.30 -43.07 -12.07
N ARG A 136 0.72 -44.30 -12.38
CA ARG A 136 0.78 -45.41 -11.42
C ARG A 136 2.03 -46.24 -11.66
N GLU A 137 2.72 -46.59 -10.58
CA GLU A 137 3.77 -47.61 -10.57
C GLU A 137 3.23 -48.87 -9.89
N LEU A 138 3.45 -50.02 -10.52
CA LEU A 138 3.07 -51.32 -9.97
C LEU A 138 4.30 -52.22 -9.87
N PRO A 139 4.61 -52.78 -8.69
CA PRO A 139 5.65 -53.80 -8.58
C PRO A 139 5.19 -55.09 -9.27
N VAL A 140 6.00 -55.62 -10.19
CA VAL A 140 5.69 -56.80 -11.00
C VAL A 140 6.84 -57.81 -11.04
N GLU A 141 6.56 -58.98 -11.62
CA GLU A 141 7.51 -60.08 -11.81
C GLU A 141 8.23 -60.47 -10.50
N PRO A 142 7.52 -61.05 -9.52
CA PRO A 142 8.10 -61.42 -8.24
C PRO A 142 9.06 -62.60 -8.40
N VAL A 143 10.27 -62.47 -7.84
CA VAL A 143 11.35 -63.47 -7.88
C VAL A 143 11.76 -63.83 -6.46
N ALA A 144 12.06 -65.11 -6.22
CA ALA A 144 12.55 -65.56 -4.93
C ALA A 144 14.02 -65.10 -4.72
N PRO A 145 14.36 -64.46 -3.58
CA PRO A 145 15.74 -64.13 -3.27
C PRO A 145 16.58 -65.39 -3.06
N TYR A 146 17.90 -65.30 -3.30
CA TYR A 146 18.80 -66.41 -2.99
C TYR A 146 18.81 -66.70 -1.48
N ALA A 147 18.87 -67.97 -1.11
CA ALA A 147 19.01 -68.38 0.29
C ALA A 147 20.35 -67.87 0.85
N THR A 148 20.29 -66.99 1.84
CA THR A 148 21.46 -66.57 2.61
C THR A 148 21.67 -67.53 3.79
N GLU A 149 22.92 -67.72 4.23
CA GLU A 149 23.24 -68.64 5.35
C GLU A 149 22.76 -68.15 6.73
N GLU A 150 22.10 -66.98 6.80
CA GLU A 150 21.59 -66.41 8.05
C GLU A 150 20.15 -66.89 8.36
N PRO A 151 19.83 -67.19 9.64
CA PRO A 151 18.53 -67.72 10.06
C PRO A 151 17.46 -66.61 10.17
N CYS A 152 17.34 -65.79 9.13
CA CYS A 152 16.25 -64.82 9.00
C CYS A 152 15.12 -65.46 8.18
N PRO A 153 13.83 -65.16 8.47
CA PRO A 153 12.73 -65.63 7.64
C PRO A 153 12.97 -65.15 6.21
N SER A 154 13.13 -66.09 5.29
CA SER A 154 13.33 -65.77 3.87
C SER A 154 12.16 -64.88 3.43
N PRO A 155 12.42 -63.64 2.95
CA PRO A 155 11.36 -62.88 2.33
C PRO A 155 10.74 -63.76 1.24
N GLY A 156 9.41 -63.78 1.16
CA GLY A 156 8.73 -64.43 0.04
C GLY A 156 9.17 -63.80 -1.29
N CYS A 157 8.58 -64.21 -2.42
CA CYS A 157 8.95 -63.61 -3.70
C CYS A 157 8.85 -62.08 -3.66
N VAL A 158 9.95 -61.40 -4.02
CA VAL A 158 10.07 -59.94 -4.03
C VAL A 158 9.97 -59.47 -5.48
N PRO A 159 9.22 -58.39 -5.79
CA PRO A 159 9.14 -57.82 -7.13
C PRO A 159 10.52 -57.49 -7.71
N SER A 160 10.80 -57.95 -8.94
CA SER A 160 12.07 -57.65 -9.62
C SER A 160 12.01 -56.42 -10.51
N ARG A 161 10.81 -55.92 -10.80
CA ARG A 161 10.56 -54.80 -11.72
C ARG A 161 9.45 -53.90 -11.20
N ILE A 162 9.51 -52.63 -11.63
CA ILE A 162 8.42 -51.68 -11.49
C ILE A 162 7.85 -51.45 -12.89
N GLN A 163 6.56 -51.71 -13.06
CA GLN A 163 5.83 -51.39 -14.28
C GLN A 163 5.20 -50.01 -14.11
N GLU A 164 5.62 -49.07 -14.95
CA GLU A 164 4.98 -47.78 -15.08
C GLU A 164 3.69 -47.91 -15.90
N GLY A 165 2.64 -47.23 -15.47
CA GLY A 165 1.32 -47.30 -16.08
C GLY A 165 0.44 -46.11 -15.69
N PHE A 166 -0.85 -46.25 -15.95
CA PHE A 166 -1.83 -45.18 -15.74
C PHE A 166 -3.18 -45.72 -15.26
N GLN A 167 -3.98 -44.83 -14.69
CA GLN A 167 -5.36 -45.08 -14.30
C GLN A 167 -6.22 -43.89 -14.73
N PHE A 168 -7.38 -44.15 -15.35
CA PHE A 168 -8.35 -43.09 -15.65
C PHE A 168 -9.21 -42.80 -14.42
N VAL A 169 -9.42 -41.52 -14.13
CA VAL A 169 -10.25 -41.07 -13.01
C VAL A 169 -11.15 -39.92 -13.45
N VAL A 170 -12.29 -39.75 -12.79
CA VAL A 170 -13.21 -38.65 -13.04
C VAL A 170 -13.26 -37.71 -11.83
N LYS A 171 -13.07 -36.40 -12.07
CA LYS A 171 -13.21 -35.34 -11.05
C LYS A 171 -14.30 -34.33 -11.44
N CYS A 172 -14.59 -33.39 -10.53
CA CYS A 172 -15.62 -32.39 -10.81
C CYS A 172 -15.01 -31.49 -11.86
N ASP A 173 -15.83 -30.67 -12.49
CA ASP A 173 -15.33 -29.70 -13.44
C ASP A 173 -14.72 -28.47 -12.71
N ASP A 174 -13.97 -28.73 -11.65
CA ASP A 174 -13.19 -27.80 -10.84
C ASP A 174 -11.70 -27.93 -11.20
N PHE A 175 -11.41 -27.92 -12.50
CA PHE A 175 -10.04 -28.04 -13.01
C PHE A 175 -9.16 -26.90 -12.48
N GLU A 176 -8.11 -27.25 -11.75
CA GLU A 176 -7.03 -26.33 -11.43
C GLU A 176 -6.06 -26.23 -12.61
N ASP A 177 -5.93 -25.03 -13.16
CA ASP A 177 -4.88 -24.75 -14.13
C ASP A 177 -3.52 -24.64 -13.41
N HIS A 178 -2.57 -25.50 -13.79
CA HIS A 178 -1.24 -25.55 -13.19
C HIS A 178 -0.27 -24.53 -13.79
N ARG A 179 -0.68 -23.79 -14.82
CA ARG A 179 0.13 -22.73 -15.40
C ARG A 179 0.36 -21.61 -14.39
N HIS A 180 1.59 -21.14 -14.33
CA HIS A 180 1.98 -20.02 -13.49
C HIS A 180 1.37 -18.73 -14.04
N ASN A 181 0.40 -18.18 -13.30
CA ASN A 181 -0.19 -16.89 -13.62
C ASN A 181 0.51 -15.77 -12.81
N PRO A 182 1.21 -14.83 -13.47
CA PRO A 182 1.90 -13.74 -12.78
C PRO A 182 0.94 -12.80 -12.03
N GLY A 183 -0.24 -12.54 -12.61
CA GLY A 183 -1.28 -11.73 -11.98
C GLY A 183 -1.72 -12.33 -10.64
N THR A 184 -1.85 -13.65 -10.54
CA THR A 184 -2.23 -14.35 -9.29
C THR A 184 -1.18 -14.15 -8.20
N ARG A 185 0.11 -14.23 -8.55
CA ARG A 185 1.19 -13.99 -7.59
C ARG A 185 1.27 -12.53 -7.16
N LEU A 186 1.15 -11.61 -8.11
CA LEU A 186 1.13 -10.19 -7.82
C LEU A 186 -0.05 -9.85 -6.90
N LEU A 187 -1.25 -10.37 -7.18
CA LEU A 187 -2.42 -10.23 -6.32
C LEU A 187 -2.15 -10.79 -4.92
N THR A 188 -1.57 -11.99 -4.81
CA THR A 188 -1.19 -12.57 -3.51
C THR A 188 -0.28 -11.65 -2.70
N THR A 189 0.51 -10.80 -3.35
CA THR A 189 1.38 -9.81 -2.70
C THR A 189 0.66 -8.49 -2.41
N LEU A 190 -0.14 -7.96 -3.34
CA LEU A 190 -0.86 -6.68 -3.20
C LEU A 190 -2.10 -6.78 -2.30
N GLY A 191 -2.72 -7.95 -2.25
CA GLY A 191 -4.00 -8.21 -1.61
C GLY A 191 -5.19 -7.77 -2.45
N ASP A 192 -6.29 -7.47 -1.77
CA ASP A 192 -7.47 -6.87 -2.38
C ASP A 192 -7.12 -5.60 -3.17
N LEU A 193 -7.45 -5.60 -4.47
CA LEU A 193 -7.14 -4.49 -5.38
C LEU A 193 -7.87 -3.20 -5.01
N THR A 194 -9.07 -3.27 -4.45
CA THR A 194 -9.81 -2.07 -4.02
C THR A 194 -9.12 -1.41 -2.84
N ARG A 195 -8.60 -2.20 -1.88
CA ARG A 195 -7.81 -1.69 -0.76
C ARG A 195 -6.47 -1.13 -1.21
N ALA A 196 -5.78 -1.83 -2.10
CA ALA A 196 -4.54 -1.34 -2.70
C ALA A 196 -4.77 -0.03 -3.46
N ASP A 197 -5.84 0.05 -4.27
CA ASP A 197 -6.21 1.26 -5.00
C ASP A 197 -6.52 2.43 -4.04
N ARG A 198 -7.25 2.14 -2.96
CA ARG A 198 -7.59 3.10 -1.91
C ARG A 198 -6.34 3.75 -1.29
N ALA A 199 -5.31 2.95 -0.99
CA ALA A 199 -4.04 3.44 -0.44
C ALA A 199 -3.25 4.24 -1.50
N ARG A 200 -3.12 3.71 -2.72
CA ARG A 200 -2.36 4.32 -3.81
C ARG A 200 -2.94 5.65 -4.28
N THR A 201 -4.26 5.80 -4.30
CA THR A 201 -4.92 7.07 -4.67
C THR A 201 -4.71 8.15 -3.60
N ARG A 202 -4.65 7.77 -2.32
CA ARG A 202 -4.33 8.68 -1.21
C ARG A 202 -2.86 9.11 -1.21
N ASP A 203 -1.96 8.17 -1.45
CA ASP A 203 -0.54 8.46 -1.68
C ASP A 203 -0.39 9.49 -2.81
N ARG A 204 -1.11 9.29 -3.92
CA ARG A 204 -1.09 10.24 -5.04
C ARG A 204 -1.62 11.62 -4.66
N ARG A 205 -2.71 11.71 -3.90
CA ARG A 205 -3.21 12.98 -3.35
C ARG A 205 -2.13 13.67 -2.54
N LEU A 206 -1.53 12.97 -1.57
CA LEU A 206 -0.46 13.49 -0.73
C LEU A 206 0.78 13.90 -1.54
N GLY A 207 1.05 13.23 -2.66
CA GLY A 207 2.11 13.59 -3.61
C GLY A 207 2.00 15.02 -4.16
N PHE A 208 0.79 15.53 -4.41
CA PHE A 208 0.58 16.93 -4.80
C PHE A 208 0.88 17.93 -3.68
N TYR A 209 0.74 17.50 -2.42
CA TYR A 209 0.92 18.35 -1.24
C TYR A 209 2.32 18.28 -0.65
N THR A 210 3.06 17.18 -0.84
CA THR A 210 4.34 16.91 -0.16
C THR A 210 5.35 18.06 -0.34
N ASP A 211 5.60 18.46 -1.59
CA ASP A 211 6.47 19.60 -1.87
C ASP A 211 5.89 20.92 -1.36
N ALA A 212 4.58 21.12 -1.55
CA ALA A 212 3.91 22.38 -1.21
C ALA A 212 3.97 22.66 0.29
N LEU A 213 3.69 21.64 1.11
CA LEU A 213 3.80 21.66 2.58
C LEU A 213 5.26 21.93 3.01
N THR A 214 6.22 21.27 2.36
CA THR A 214 7.64 21.47 2.63
C THR A 214 8.07 22.91 2.34
N VAL A 215 7.67 23.47 1.21
CA VAL A 215 8.04 24.84 0.83
C VAL A 215 7.29 25.89 1.66
N ALA A 216 6.03 25.62 2.01
CA ALA A 216 5.25 26.51 2.87
C ALA A 216 5.89 26.62 4.26
N SER A 217 6.32 25.49 4.85
CA SER A 217 6.99 25.44 6.16
C SER A 217 8.41 26.03 6.15
N LEU A 218 9.23 25.77 5.11
CA LEU A 218 10.62 26.27 5.06
C LEU A 218 10.75 27.76 4.74
N GLY A 219 9.81 28.33 4.00
CA GLY A 219 9.94 29.70 3.50
C GLY A 219 9.24 30.76 4.35
N THR A 220 8.92 30.50 5.62
CA THR A 220 8.19 31.43 6.51
C THR A 220 8.75 32.85 6.43
N GLY A 221 7.87 33.84 6.23
CA GLY A 221 8.26 35.25 6.11
C GLY A 221 8.83 35.69 4.75
N ARG A 222 8.96 34.79 3.76
CA ARG A 222 9.44 35.11 2.41
C ARG A 222 8.30 35.19 1.40
N ALA A 223 8.33 36.18 0.51
CA ALA A 223 7.38 36.28 -0.59
C ALA A 223 7.51 35.11 -1.57
N PHE A 224 6.40 34.67 -2.16
CA PHE A 224 6.41 33.78 -3.32
C PHE A 224 6.58 34.61 -4.58
N ARG A 225 7.49 34.21 -5.46
CA ARG A 225 7.73 34.95 -6.70
C ARG A 225 6.44 35.04 -7.51
N PHE A 226 6.05 36.27 -7.86
CA PHE A 226 5.00 36.56 -8.82
C PHE A 226 5.65 36.80 -10.19
N ASP A 227 5.24 36.06 -11.22
CA ASP A 227 5.80 36.18 -12.57
C ASP A 227 4.72 36.34 -13.66
N ALA A 228 5.15 36.43 -14.92
CA ALA A 228 4.26 36.63 -16.06
C ALA A 228 3.24 35.48 -16.25
N ALA A 229 3.53 34.25 -15.77
CA ALA A 229 2.57 33.16 -15.81
C ALA A 229 1.47 33.36 -14.75
N ASP A 230 1.82 33.89 -13.58
CA ASP A 230 0.86 34.28 -12.54
C ASP A 230 -0.04 35.43 -13.03
N ALA A 231 0.53 36.45 -13.68
CA ALA A 231 -0.23 37.56 -14.26
C ALA A 231 -1.26 37.08 -15.30
N ARG A 232 -0.87 36.14 -16.18
CA ARG A 232 -1.80 35.54 -17.14
C ARG A 232 -2.91 34.73 -16.45
N ARG A 233 -2.55 33.90 -15.45
CA ARG A 233 -3.53 33.15 -14.65
C ARG A 233 -4.54 34.08 -13.98
N TYR A 234 -4.05 35.16 -13.37
CA TYR A 234 -4.89 36.20 -12.76
C TYR A 234 -5.87 36.79 -13.77
N ALA A 235 -5.39 37.29 -14.91
CA ALA A 235 -6.24 37.94 -15.91
C ALA A 235 -7.27 36.97 -16.51
N THR A 236 -6.86 35.75 -16.86
CA THR A 236 -7.76 34.73 -17.44
C THR A 236 -8.84 34.30 -16.45
N ALA A 237 -8.47 34.00 -15.20
CA ALA A 237 -9.43 33.55 -14.21
C ALA A 237 -10.39 34.67 -13.80
N LEU A 238 -9.91 35.91 -13.64
CA LEU A 238 -10.75 37.06 -13.33
C LEU A 238 -11.75 37.36 -14.45
N ALA A 239 -11.32 37.31 -15.72
CA ALA A 239 -12.22 37.51 -16.85
C ALA A 239 -13.33 36.45 -16.89
N TRP A 240 -12.99 35.18 -16.69
CA TRP A 240 -13.96 34.10 -16.67
C TRP A 240 -14.94 34.22 -15.50
N LEU A 241 -14.43 34.52 -14.28
CA LEU A 241 -15.29 34.67 -13.10
C LEU A 241 -16.20 35.89 -13.20
N ARG A 242 -15.78 37.01 -13.80
CA ARG A 242 -16.69 38.14 -14.04
C ARG A 242 -17.88 37.76 -14.93
N ALA A 243 -17.65 36.90 -15.92
CA ALA A 243 -18.70 36.43 -16.82
C ALA A 243 -19.62 35.38 -16.19
N ASN A 244 -19.12 34.57 -15.24
CA ASN A 244 -19.81 33.35 -14.78
C ASN A 244 -20.10 33.28 -13.27
N ALA A 245 -19.50 34.14 -12.44
CA ALA A 245 -19.75 34.13 -10.99
C ALA A 245 -21.16 34.65 -10.66
N GLY A 246 -21.70 35.57 -11.46
CA GLY A 246 -23.07 36.08 -11.32
C GLY A 246 -24.14 35.12 -11.84
N GLY A 247 -25.29 35.07 -11.17
CA GLY A 247 -26.47 34.29 -11.58
C GLY A 247 -27.36 33.88 -10.39
N GLU A 248 -28.64 33.59 -10.67
CA GLU A 248 -29.56 33.05 -9.67
C GLU A 248 -29.42 31.52 -9.58
N GLY A 249 -29.37 31.01 -8.35
CA GLY A 249 -29.33 29.58 -8.06
C GLY A 249 -27.94 28.90 -8.17
N PRO A 250 -27.84 27.66 -7.67
CA PRO A 250 -26.60 26.89 -7.70
C PRO A 250 -26.21 26.55 -9.15
N PRO A 251 -24.91 26.67 -9.52
CA PRO A 251 -24.45 26.32 -10.85
C PRO A 251 -24.52 24.81 -11.09
N ALA A 252 -24.60 24.40 -12.36
CA ALA A 252 -24.61 22.99 -12.74
C ALA A 252 -23.26 22.32 -12.42
N PRO A 253 -23.21 20.99 -12.17
CA PRO A 253 -21.99 20.25 -11.83
C PRO A 253 -20.74 20.52 -12.68
N PRO A 254 -20.78 20.57 -14.04
CA PRO A 254 -19.59 20.90 -14.83
C PRO A 254 -19.11 22.35 -14.59
N THR A 255 -20.04 23.30 -14.44
CA THR A 255 -19.74 24.69 -14.14
C THR A 255 -19.16 24.85 -12.73
N VAL A 256 -19.62 24.06 -11.75
CA VAL A 256 -19.02 24.02 -10.40
C VAL A 256 -17.54 23.64 -10.50
N ARG A 257 -17.20 22.60 -11.28
CA ARG A 257 -15.81 22.16 -11.44
C ARG A 257 -14.93 23.23 -12.09
N GLU A 258 -15.39 23.80 -13.20
CA GLU A 258 -14.66 24.86 -13.91
C GLU A 258 -14.51 26.14 -13.07
N MET A 259 -15.58 26.56 -12.38
CA MET A 259 -15.56 27.71 -11.49
C MET A 259 -14.64 27.50 -10.29
N THR A 260 -14.61 26.30 -9.71
CA THR A 260 -13.68 25.97 -8.62
C THR A 260 -12.22 26.16 -9.08
N GLU A 261 -11.89 25.78 -10.32
CA GLU A 261 -10.54 25.96 -10.85
C GLU A 261 -10.17 27.40 -11.16
N HIS A 262 -11.10 28.19 -11.67
CA HIS A 262 -10.87 29.63 -11.80
C HIS A 262 -10.75 30.32 -10.44
N VAL A 263 -11.52 29.92 -9.44
CA VAL A 263 -11.36 30.39 -8.06
C VAL A 263 -9.96 30.02 -7.54
N ARG A 264 -9.52 28.77 -7.68
CA ARG A 264 -8.17 28.32 -7.26
C ARG A 264 -7.07 29.11 -7.94
N ALA A 265 -7.16 29.31 -9.26
CA ALA A 265 -6.15 30.01 -10.04
C ALA A 265 -6.06 31.51 -9.67
N LEU A 266 -7.20 32.19 -9.53
CA LEU A 266 -7.24 33.60 -9.15
C LEU A 266 -6.79 33.79 -7.70
N ALA A 267 -7.27 32.94 -6.78
CA ALA A 267 -6.88 32.96 -5.38
C ALA A 267 -5.37 32.75 -5.20
N ALA A 268 -4.76 31.83 -5.95
CA ALA A 268 -3.32 31.61 -5.90
C ALA A 268 -2.51 32.84 -6.35
N ALA A 269 -2.95 33.53 -7.41
CA ALA A 269 -2.29 34.74 -7.88
C ALA A 269 -2.39 35.89 -6.87
N ILE A 270 -3.58 36.09 -6.27
CA ILE A 270 -3.76 37.11 -5.22
C ILE A 270 -2.98 36.73 -3.96
N ALA A 271 -3.00 35.47 -3.54
CA ALA A 271 -2.22 35.01 -2.38
C ALA A 271 -0.70 35.24 -2.57
N ARG A 272 -0.17 35.08 -3.79
CA ARG A 272 1.22 35.45 -4.11
C ARG A 272 1.45 36.95 -3.94
N TYR A 273 0.57 37.79 -4.48
CA TYR A 273 0.61 39.24 -4.28
C TYR A 273 0.59 39.62 -2.80
N ASP A 274 -0.22 38.93 -2.00
CA ASP A 274 -0.35 39.14 -0.55
C ASP A 274 0.89 38.73 0.24
N THR A 275 1.74 37.87 -0.31
CA THR A 275 3.02 37.53 0.34
C THR A 275 4.09 38.62 0.24
N TYR A 276 3.89 39.64 -0.60
CA TYR A 276 4.78 40.80 -0.69
C TYR A 276 4.41 41.86 0.35
N ASP A 277 5.41 42.61 0.80
CA ASP A 277 5.20 43.81 1.60
C ASP A 277 4.58 44.94 0.75
N PRO A 278 4.05 46.02 1.37
CA PRO A 278 3.40 47.10 0.62
C PRO A 278 4.28 47.76 -0.45
N ALA A 279 5.61 47.81 -0.23
CA ALA A 279 6.57 48.30 -1.20
C ALA A 279 6.68 47.37 -2.42
N GLY A 280 6.81 46.07 -2.19
CA GLY A 280 6.82 45.04 -3.22
C GLY A 280 5.52 44.98 -4.01
N GLN A 281 4.37 45.11 -3.33
CA GLN A 281 3.05 45.19 -3.98
C GLN A 281 2.92 46.40 -4.91
N THR A 282 3.45 47.55 -4.50
CA THR A 282 3.47 48.76 -5.34
C THR A 282 4.36 48.57 -6.57
N GLN A 283 5.49 47.88 -6.41
CA GLN A 283 6.37 47.56 -7.53
C GLN A 283 5.72 46.57 -8.50
N LEU A 284 5.11 45.51 -7.99
CA LEU A 284 4.35 44.54 -8.80
C LEU A 284 3.22 45.21 -9.59
N GLY A 285 2.51 46.17 -9.00
CA GLY A 285 1.48 46.93 -9.71
C GLY A 285 2.01 47.77 -10.87
N LYS A 286 3.28 48.19 -10.84
CA LYS A 286 3.94 48.86 -11.97
C LYS A 286 4.36 47.86 -13.05
N ASP A 287 4.90 46.72 -12.62
CA ASP A 287 5.40 45.68 -13.53
C ASP A 287 4.26 44.93 -14.24
N TYR A 288 3.11 44.78 -13.56
CA TYR A 288 1.91 44.10 -14.04
C TYR A 288 0.66 44.96 -13.79
N PRO A 289 0.25 45.82 -14.75
CA PRO A 289 -0.84 46.78 -14.58
C PRO A 289 -2.21 46.18 -14.20
N ASP A 290 -2.48 44.92 -14.58
CA ASP A 290 -3.72 44.22 -14.26
C ASP A 290 -3.94 44.06 -12.74
N LEU A 291 -2.85 44.08 -11.95
CA LEU A 291 -2.91 44.00 -10.48
C LEU A 291 -3.53 45.24 -9.83
N ALA A 292 -3.72 46.34 -10.56
CA ALA A 292 -4.53 47.47 -10.08
C ALA A 292 -5.98 47.06 -9.75
N THR A 293 -6.44 45.93 -10.30
CA THR A 293 -7.80 45.40 -10.09
C THR A 293 -7.93 44.43 -8.91
N VAL A 294 -6.89 44.21 -8.09
CA VAL A 294 -6.92 43.20 -7.01
C VAL A 294 -8.10 43.38 -6.06
N ARG A 295 -8.46 44.63 -5.71
CA ARG A 295 -9.64 44.92 -4.87
C ARG A 295 -10.94 44.42 -5.50
N ASP A 296 -11.13 44.65 -6.79
CA ASP A 296 -12.28 44.16 -7.54
C ASP A 296 -12.25 42.62 -7.65
N ALA A 297 -11.07 42.06 -7.92
CA ALA A 297 -10.89 40.60 -8.01
C ALA A 297 -11.26 39.88 -6.70
N ARG A 298 -10.96 40.45 -5.53
CA ARG A 298 -11.43 39.92 -4.24
C ARG A 298 -12.96 39.93 -4.13
N GLY A 299 -13.63 40.98 -4.61
CA GLY A 299 -15.10 41.03 -4.65
C GLY A 299 -15.71 39.96 -5.56
N VAL A 300 -15.11 39.74 -6.73
CA VAL A 300 -15.51 38.68 -7.66
C VAL A 300 -15.29 37.29 -7.04
N LEU A 301 -14.15 37.07 -6.38
CA LEU A 301 -13.89 35.84 -5.63
C LEU A 301 -14.92 35.60 -4.52
N GLY A 302 -15.26 36.63 -3.74
CA GLY A 302 -16.29 36.53 -2.69
C GLY A 302 -17.64 36.09 -3.25
N THR A 303 -18.03 36.67 -4.39
CA THR A 303 -19.28 36.29 -5.09
C THR A 303 -19.23 34.85 -5.58
N ALA A 304 -18.12 34.44 -6.21
CA ALA A 304 -17.94 33.09 -6.70
C ALA A 304 -17.93 32.05 -5.55
N CYS A 305 -17.23 32.33 -4.45
CA CYS A 305 -17.17 31.43 -3.29
C CYS A 305 -18.55 31.29 -2.63
N ALA A 306 -19.30 32.39 -2.47
CA ALA A 306 -20.66 32.33 -1.93
C ALA A 306 -21.59 31.47 -2.82
N ARG A 307 -21.46 31.59 -4.15
CA ARG A 307 -22.23 30.79 -5.10
C ARG A 307 -21.85 29.31 -5.06
N LEU A 308 -20.56 29.00 -4.94
CA LEU A 308 -20.08 27.62 -4.79
C LEU A 308 -20.46 27.02 -3.43
N GLY A 309 -20.53 27.82 -2.37
CA GLY A 309 -20.96 27.36 -1.04
C GLY A 309 -22.41 26.87 -0.99
N GLY A 310 -23.28 27.35 -1.90
CA GLY A 310 -24.64 26.87 -2.06
C GLY A 310 -24.82 25.75 -3.12
N ALA A 311 -23.74 25.30 -3.76
CA ALA A 311 -23.78 24.29 -4.81
C ALA A 311 -23.76 22.86 -4.26
N ASP A 312 -24.32 21.92 -5.03
CA ASP A 312 -24.20 20.49 -4.74
C ASP A 312 -22.79 19.98 -5.09
N MET A 313 -21.90 20.04 -4.10
CA MET A 313 -20.50 19.61 -4.23
C MET A 313 -20.36 18.09 -4.40
N GLU A 314 -21.34 17.30 -3.95
CA GLU A 314 -21.30 15.85 -4.10
C GLU A 314 -21.61 15.43 -5.54
N ALA A 315 -22.62 16.05 -6.15
CA ALA A 315 -22.91 15.86 -7.57
C ALA A 315 -21.78 16.37 -8.49
N ALA A 316 -21.14 17.48 -8.12
CA ALA A 316 -20.00 18.04 -8.87
C ALA A 316 -18.71 17.23 -8.72
N TRP A 317 -18.46 16.70 -7.52
CA TRP A 317 -17.26 15.93 -7.17
C TRP A 317 -17.63 14.59 -6.52
N PRO A 318 -17.97 13.56 -7.33
CA PRO A 318 -18.34 12.25 -6.80
C PRO A 318 -17.22 11.57 -6.01
N ASP A 319 -15.96 11.82 -6.37
CA ASP A 319 -14.81 11.34 -5.60
C ASP A 319 -14.61 12.18 -4.32
N PRO A 320 -14.72 11.56 -3.12
CA PRO A 320 -14.55 12.27 -1.86
C PRO A 320 -13.18 12.95 -1.72
N LEU A 321 -12.12 12.40 -2.32
CA LEU A 321 -10.77 12.96 -2.20
C LEU A 321 -10.65 14.30 -2.93
N ARG A 322 -11.31 14.44 -4.08
CA ARG A 322 -11.39 15.69 -4.85
C ARG A 322 -12.37 16.67 -4.24
N ARG A 323 -13.50 16.16 -3.73
CA ARG A 323 -14.51 16.96 -3.03
C ARG A 323 -13.92 17.71 -1.84
N GLY A 324 -13.11 17.03 -1.01
CA GLY A 324 -12.42 17.66 0.12
C GLY A 324 -11.50 18.80 -0.32
N ILE A 325 -10.75 18.62 -1.41
CA ILE A 325 -9.86 19.67 -1.96
C ILE A 325 -10.68 20.83 -2.54
N ALA A 326 -11.72 20.54 -3.31
CA ALA A 326 -12.60 21.56 -3.90
C ALA A 326 -13.31 22.40 -2.82
N HIS A 327 -13.75 21.75 -1.74
CA HIS A 327 -14.29 22.45 -0.57
C HIS A 327 -13.25 23.34 0.12
N ALA A 328 -12.00 22.85 0.26
CA ALA A 328 -10.90 23.67 0.79
C ALA A 328 -10.53 24.86 -0.11
N VAL A 329 -10.64 24.74 -1.44
CA VAL A 329 -10.47 25.88 -2.35
C VAL A 329 -11.45 26.98 -1.99
N VAL A 330 -12.73 26.65 -1.81
CA VAL A 330 -13.79 27.64 -1.53
C VAL A 330 -13.63 28.26 -0.15
N THR A 331 -13.49 27.42 0.88
CA THR A 331 -13.44 27.86 2.29
C THR A 331 -12.17 28.67 2.59
N GLU A 332 -10.99 28.20 2.18
CA GLU A 332 -9.74 28.93 2.43
C GLU A 332 -9.63 30.18 1.56
N THR A 333 -10.16 30.20 0.33
CA THR A 333 -10.19 31.43 -0.47
C THR A 333 -11.08 32.48 0.21
N ALA A 334 -12.29 32.08 0.64
CA ALA A 334 -13.21 32.97 1.33
C ALA A 334 -12.63 33.51 2.64
N ALA A 335 -11.96 32.68 3.44
CA ALA A 335 -11.39 33.09 4.71
C ALA A 335 -10.09 33.90 4.57
N ARG A 336 -9.19 33.53 3.66
CA ARG A 336 -7.81 34.04 3.63
C ARG A 336 -7.51 35.05 2.52
N VAL A 337 -8.27 35.02 1.43
CA VAL A 337 -8.01 35.83 0.22
C VAL A 337 -9.11 36.83 -0.08
N VAL A 338 -10.37 36.59 0.28
CA VAL A 338 -11.42 37.60 0.07
C VAL A 338 -11.25 38.87 0.95
N PRO A 339 -10.76 38.81 2.20
CA PRO A 339 -10.54 40.02 3.01
C PRO A 339 -9.58 41.03 2.36
N GLU A 340 -9.82 42.34 2.55
CA GLU A 340 -9.08 43.41 1.84
C GLU A 340 -7.55 43.36 2.02
N ARG A 341 -7.06 42.89 3.17
CA ARG A 341 -5.62 42.76 3.48
C ARG A 341 -5.12 41.31 3.44
N GLY A 342 -5.93 40.39 2.92
CA GLY A 342 -5.75 38.95 3.14
C GLY A 342 -5.82 38.60 4.63
N ASP A 343 -5.34 37.41 4.99
CA ASP A 343 -5.20 36.96 6.39
C ASP A 343 -3.71 36.89 6.79
N PRO A 344 -3.13 37.98 7.32
CA PRO A 344 -1.73 37.99 7.75
C PRO A 344 -1.48 37.06 8.94
N ASP A 345 -2.51 36.69 9.68
CA ASP A 345 -2.42 35.85 10.87
C ASP A 345 -2.43 34.36 10.52
N ALA A 346 -2.56 34.00 9.23
CA ALA A 346 -2.56 32.63 8.71
C ALA A 346 -1.52 32.45 7.59
N PRO A 347 -0.22 32.68 7.89
CA PRO A 347 0.81 32.72 6.88
C PRO A 347 0.99 31.37 6.18
N LEU A 348 0.73 30.24 6.81
CA LEU A 348 0.91 28.92 6.18
C LEU A 348 -0.17 28.66 5.13
N GLU A 349 -1.43 28.93 5.46
CA GLU A 349 -2.58 28.74 4.58
C GLU A 349 -2.49 29.63 3.34
N VAL A 350 -2.13 30.90 3.53
CA VAL A 350 -1.90 31.84 2.41
C VAL A 350 -0.77 31.34 1.50
N ARG A 351 0.31 30.79 2.06
CA ARG A 351 1.42 30.22 1.29
C ARG A 351 1.04 28.93 0.55
N MET A 352 0.15 28.14 1.13
CA MET A 352 -0.42 26.95 0.50
C MET A 352 -1.34 27.36 -0.67
N LEU A 353 -2.19 28.38 -0.49
CA LEU A 353 -2.99 28.98 -1.56
C LEU A 353 -2.12 29.59 -2.66
N ALA A 354 -1.03 30.28 -2.33
CA ALA A 354 -0.09 30.84 -3.31
C ALA A 354 0.52 29.78 -4.25
N GLN A 355 0.59 28.53 -3.82
CA GLN A 355 1.04 27.39 -4.64
C GLN A 355 -0.11 26.71 -5.41
N GLY A 356 -1.35 27.11 -5.19
CA GLY A 356 -2.55 26.48 -5.77
C GLY A 356 -2.98 25.21 -5.05
N THR A 357 -2.50 24.99 -3.82
CA THR A 357 -2.76 23.78 -3.01
C THR A 357 -3.39 24.20 -1.68
N PRO A 358 -4.71 24.41 -1.59
CA PRO A 358 -5.34 24.90 -0.36
C PRO A 358 -5.15 23.92 0.80
N LEU A 359 -4.94 24.43 2.02
CA LEU A 359 -4.79 23.61 3.22
C LEU A 359 -5.72 24.11 4.31
N GLY A 360 -6.91 23.52 4.40
CA GLY A 360 -7.85 23.79 5.49
C GLY A 360 -7.74 22.80 6.64
N HIS A 361 -8.38 23.09 7.77
CA HIS A 361 -8.41 22.21 8.93
C HIS A 361 -8.95 20.81 8.61
N ALA A 362 -10.02 20.72 7.81
CA ALA A 362 -10.57 19.43 7.38
C ALA A 362 -9.59 18.58 6.56
N LEU A 363 -8.86 19.18 5.62
CA LEU A 363 -7.84 18.46 4.85
C LEU A 363 -6.68 17.98 5.74
N ARG A 364 -6.29 18.75 6.77
CA ARG A 364 -5.27 18.31 7.74
C ARG A 364 -5.73 17.07 8.52
N VAL A 365 -7.00 16.98 8.87
CA VAL A 365 -7.58 15.78 9.51
C VAL A 365 -7.57 14.60 8.54
N GLU A 366 -7.99 14.81 7.29
CA GLU A 366 -7.98 13.78 6.26
C GLU A 366 -6.58 13.26 5.92
N PHE A 367 -5.57 14.14 5.81
CA PHE A 367 -4.19 13.74 5.50
C PHE A 367 -3.60 12.85 6.59
N ARG A 368 -3.89 13.12 7.87
CA ARG A 368 -3.48 12.24 8.97
C ARG A 368 -4.11 10.85 8.84
N ALA A 369 -5.40 10.80 8.55
CA ALA A 369 -6.11 9.53 8.35
C ALA A 369 -5.56 8.76 7.14
N ASP A 370 -5.25 9.46 6.04
CA ASP A 370 -4.64 8.87 4.85
C ASP A 370 -3.25 8.28 5.13
N LEU A 371 -2.39 9.01 5.84
CA LEU A 371 -1.05 8.54 6.23
C LEU A 371 -1.13 7.29 7.10
N GLY A 372 -2.06 7.27 8.07
CA GLY A 372 -2.34 6.09 8.90
C GLY A 372 -2.75 4.89 8.05
N LEU A 373 -3.72 5.08 7.15
CA LEU A 373 -4.22 4.04 6.26
C LEU A 373 -3.12 3.47 5.35
N ILE A 374 -2.29 4.32 4.74
CA ILE A 374 -1.20 3.89 3.86
C ILE A 374 -0.18 3.06 4.66
N ARG A 375 0.21 3.54 5.84
CA ARG A 375 1.17 2.83 6.71
C ARG A 375 0.64 1.47 7.15
N GLU A 376 -0.61 1.40 7.63
CA GLU A 376 -1.24 0.16 8.06
C GLU A 376 -1.38 -0.84 6.91
N TRP A 377 -1.81 -0.38 5.74
CA TRP A 377 -1.90 -1.22 4.55
C TRP A 377 -0.52 -1.81 4.20
N LEU A 378 0.53 -0.98 4.12
CA LEU A 378 1.88 -1.45 3.81
C LEU A 378 2.41 -2.47 4.83
N LEU A 379 2.29 -2.19 6.13
CA LEU A 379 2.75 -3.10 7.17
C LEU A 379 2.02 -4.44 7.14
N CYS A 380 0.69 -4.41 6.98
CA CYS A 380 -0.12 -5.62 6.85
C CYS A 380 0.30 -6.47 5.65
N ARG A 381 0.56 -5.84 4.49
CA ARG A 381 1.04 -6.57 3.31
C ARG A 381 2.45 -7.13 3.50
N LEU A 382 3.36 -6.39 4.14
CA LEU A 382 4.72 -6.83 4.41
C LEU A 382 4.79 -7.97 5.43
N ASP A 383 3.88 -8.02 6.40
CA ASP A 383 3.79 -9.11 7.36
C ASP A 383 3.25 -10.41 6.72
N GLN A 384 2.52 -10.30 5.60
CA GLN A 384 1.95 -11.44 4.86
C GLN A 384 2.80 -11.90 3.67
N ALA A 385 3.62 -11.02 3.10
CA ALA A 385 4.43 -11.31 1.94
C ALA A 385 5.72 -12.07 2.31
N THR A 386 6.00 -13.17 1.63
CA THR A 386 7.15 -14.04 1.90
C THR A 386 8.33 -13.85 0.95
N ASP A 387 8.13 -13.13 -0.17
CA ASP A 387 9.02 -13.20 -1.34
C ASP A 387 9.65 -11.85 -1.71
N LEU A 388 9.57 -10.86 -0.83
CA LEU A 388 10.04 -9.50 -1.09
C LEU A 388 11.53 -9.35 -0.80
N ALA A 389 12.25 -8.62 -1.65
CA ALA A 389 13.70 -8.44 -1.58
C ALA A 389 14.15 -7.18 -0.80
N ASP A 390 13.28 -6.20 -0.57
CA ASP A 390 13.59 -4.99 0.19
C ASP A 390 13.53 -5.26 1.71
N CYS A 391 14.61 -5.83 2.22
CA CYS A 391 14.73 -6.27 3.62
C CYS A 391 14.57 -5.12 4.65
N ALA A 392 14.86 -3.87 4.25
CA ALA A 392 14.79 -2.72 5.15
C ALA A 392 13.40 -2.07 5.18
N LEU A 393 12.57 -2.31 4.15
CA LEU A 393 11.31 -1.59 3.93
C LEU A 393 10.36 -1.64 5.12
N ARG A 394 10.19 -2.81 5.73
CA ARG A 394 9.32 -2.98 6.90
C ARG A 394 9.78 -2.12 8.08
N GLN A 395 11.08 -2.11 8.36
CA GLN A 395 11.66 -1.32 9.45
C GLN A 395 11.55 0.18 9.15
N ASP A 396 11.82 0.58 7.91
CA ASP A 396 11.71 1.97 7.46
C ASP A 396 10.27 2.49 7.63
N ILE A 397 9.26 1.73 7.24
CA ILE A 397 7.84 2.10 7.39
C ILE A 397 7.43 2.16 8.86
N ALA A 398 7.90 1.20 9.68
CA ALA A 398 7.62 1.19 11.10
C ALA A 398 8.20 2.43 11.80
N ALA A 399 9.36 2.92 11.34
CA ALA A 399 10.04 4.10 11.88
C ALA A 399 9.46 5.44 11.39
N VAL A 400 8.54 5.47 10.42
CA VAL A 400 7.91 6.71 9.97
C VAL A 400 7.08 7.31 11.11
N ASP A 401 7.39 8.55 11.47
CA ASP A 401 6.62 9.34 12.42
C ASP A 401 5.33 9.84 11.75
N VAL A 402 4.24 9.08 11.93
CA VAL A 402 2.92 9.43 11.40
C VAL A 402 2.14 10.21 12.46
N PRO A 403 1.64 11.42 12.14
CA PRO A 403 0.83 12.20 13.07
C PRO A 403 -0.44 11.42 13.48
N PRO A 404 -0.82 11.43 14.77
CA PRO A 404 -2.01 10.73 15.24
C PRO A 404 -3.27 11.31 14.59
N PRO A 405 -4.33 10.49 14.39
CA PRO A 405 -5.59 10.96 13.82
C PRO A 405 -6.22 12.03 14.72
N LEU A 406 -6.90 12.99 14.09
CA LEU A 406 -7.66 14.02 14.78
C LEU A 406 -9.16 13.73 14.68
N PRO A 407 -9.98 14.23 15.63
CA PRO A 407 -11.43 14.16 15.53
C PRO A 407 -11.93 14.92 14.30
N ALA A 408 -13.17 14.62 13.90
CA ALA A 408 -13.80 15.34 12.81
C ALA A 408 -13.86 16.85 13.12
N PRO A 409 -13.46 17.71 12.16
CA PRO A 409 -13.46 19.14 12.35
C PRO A 409 -14.90 19.67 12.49
N PRO A 410 -15.13 20.76 13.26
CA PRO A 410 -16.35 21.53 13.14
C PRO A 410 -16.57 22.02 11.70
N PRO A 411 -17.82 22.14 11.23
CA PRO A 411 -18.10 22.73 9.92
C PRO A 411 -17.53 24.14 9.85
N ASP A 412 -16.92 24.49 8.71
CA ASP A 412 -16.30 25.79 8.45
C ASP A 412 -15.19 26.21 9.44
N SER A 413 -14.53 25.24 10.08
CA SER A 413 -13.40 25.52 10.97
C SER A 413 -12.25 26.22 10.23
N THR A 414 -11.85 27.38 10.74
CA THR A 414 -10.72 28.19 10.25
C THR A 414 -9.45 28.00 11.07
N GLU A 415 -9.39 26.91 11.85
CA GLU A 415 -8.24 26.59 12.69
C GLU A 415 -6.95 26.52 11.85
N LYS A 416 -5.92 27.20 12.34
CA LYS A 416 -4.66 27.42 11.64
C LYS A 416 -3.68 26.28 11.90
N ALA A 417 -2.92 25.92 10.88
CA ALA A 417 -1.88 24.94 10.95
C ALA A 417 -0.65 25.48 11.69
N THR A 418 0.09 24.59 12.34
CA THR A 418 1.41 24.92 12.88
C THR A 418 2.52 24.48 11.92
N VAL A 419 3.68 25.13 11.96
CA VAL A 419 4.84 24.74 11.12
C VAL A 419 5.26 23.30 11.39
N ALA A 420 5.27 22.89 12.67
CA ALA A 420 5.64 21.54 13.09
C ALA A 420 4.67 20.49 12.52
N GLU A 421 3.37 20.75 12.59
CA GLU A 421 2.35 19.87 12.02
C GLU A 421 2.49 19.71 10.50
N VAL A 422 2.64 20.83 9.79
CA VAL A 422 2.80 20.83 8.31
C VAL A 422 4.06 20.07 7.91
N GLN A 423 5.16 20.26 8.64
CA GLN A 423 6.41 19.56 8.40
C GLN A 423 6.27 18.05 8.66
N GLN A 424 5.63 17.66 9.76
CA GLN A 424 5.39 16.25 10.10
C GLN A 424 4.55 15.55 9.03
N ILE A 425 3.46 16.18 8.55
CA ILE A 425 2.63 15.63 7.46
C ILE A 425 3.46 15.48 6.18
N ALA A 426 4.26 16.49 5.81
CA ALA A 426 5.08 16.47 4.60
C ALA A 426 6.15 15.35 4.63
N GLU A 427 6.83 15.20 5.76
CA GLU A 427 7.88 14.20 5.93
C GLU A 427 7.31 12.77 5.94
N ALA A 428 6.19 12.56 6.63
CA ALA A 428 5.47 11.29 6.60
C ALA A 428 4.95 10.95 5.19
N ALA A 429 4.38 11.92 4.47
CA ALA A 429 3.92 11.73 3.09
C ALA A 429 5.05 11.36 2.13
N ALA A 430 6.20 12.06 2.22
CA ALA A 430 7.38 11.76 1.42
C ALA A 430 7.93 10.35 1.70
N ALA A 431 8.01 9.97 2.97
CA ALA A 431 8.52 8.67 3.39
C ALA A 431 7.59 7.52 2.95
N LEU A 432 6.28 7.64 3.23
CA LEU A 432 5.31 6.62 2.86
C LEU A 432 5.12 6.52 1.34
N GLY A 433 5.13 7.62 0.59
CA GLY A 433 5.08 7.56 -0.88
C GLY A 433 6.35 7.00 -1.53
N GLY A 434 7.50 7.15 -0.86
CA GLY A 434 8.70 6.36 -1.16
C GLY A 434 8.49 4.87 -0.91
N ALA A 435 7.90 4.52 0.24
CA ALA A 435 7.65 3.15 0.64
C ALA A 435 6.62 2.44 -0.25
N VAL A 436 5.53 3.10 -0.66
CA VAL A 436 4.55 2.57 -1.62
C VAL A 436 5.23 2.21 -2.94
N ARG A 437 6.07 3.09 -3.48
CA ARG A 437 6.81 2.81 -4.72
C ARG A 437 7.80 1.66 -4.56
N ARG A 438 8.54 1.58 -3.44
CA ARG A 438 9.44 0.46 -3.13
C ARG A 438 8.69 -0.87 -3.04
N PHE A 439 7.60 -0.91 -2.27
CA PHE A 439 6.75 -2.08 -2.13
C PHE A 439 6.19 -2.57 -3.48
N LEU A 440 5.59 -1.67 -4.26
CA LEU A 440 5.01 -2.02 -5.57
C LEU A 440 6.07 -2.49 -6.57
N THR A 441 7.26 -1.86 -6.54
CA THR A 441 8.40 -2.27 -7.37
C THR A 441 8.81 -3.69 -7.01
N ASP A 442 9.06 -3.95 -5.72
CA ASP A 442 9.50 -5.26 -5.25
C ASP A 442 8.46 -6.36 -5.51
N ALA A 443 7.17 -6.07 -5.29
CA ALA A 443 6.07 -6.99 -5.62
C ALA A 443 5.99 -7.33 -7.12
N ALA A 444 6.13 -6.33 -7.99
CA ALA A 444 6.17 -6.54 -9.43
C ALA A 444 7.41 -7.34 -9.86
N CYS A 445 8.57 -7.05 -9.27
CA CYS A 445 9.83 -7.71 -9.58
C CYS A 445 9.88 -9.17 -9.08
N ALA A 446 9.37 -9.45 -7.89
CA ALA A 446 9.26 -10.80 -7.35
C ALA A 446 8.39 -11.71 -8.24
N THR A 447 7.42 -11.13 -8.95
CA THR A 447 6.55 -11.84 -9.88
C THR A 447 7.30 -12.35 -11.13
N LEU A 448 8.41 -11.71 -11.52
CA LEU A 448 9.17 -12.04 -12.75
C LEU A 448 9.83 -13.42 -12.74
N ASN A 449 10.14 -13.95 -11.55
CA ASN A 449 10.76 -15.26 -11.42
C ASN A 449 9.73 -16.26 -10.89
N PRO A 450 9.09 -17.09 -11.74
CA PRO A 450 8.07 -18.05 -11.30
C PRO A 450 8.61 -18.92 -10.15
N PRO A 451 7.80 -19.18 -9.10
CA PRO A 451 8.22 -20.05 -8.01
C PRO A 451 8.40 -21.48 -8.52
N CYS A 452 9.22 -22.26 -7.84
CA CYS A 452 9.20 -23.71 -8.02
C CYS A 452 7.86 -24.22 -7.48
N GLY A 453 7.00 -24.73 -8.36
CA GLY A 453 5.69 -25.24 -7.97
C GLY A 453 5.80 -26.58 -7.23
N ASP A 454 5.05 -26.71 -6.14
CA ASP A 454 4.79 -27.97 -5.42
C ASP A 454 3.30 -28.30 -5.60
N SER A 455 2.84 -28.61 -6.83
CA SER A 455 1.46 -29.07 -7.02
C SER A 455 1.34 -30.53 -6.59
N ALA A 456 0.45 -30.79 -5.65
CA ALA A 456 0.17 -32.12 -5.12
C ALA A 456 -0.77 -32.94 -6.04
N ASP A 457 -1.50 -32.28 -6.95
CA ASP A 457 -2.37 -32.95 -7.90
C ASP A 457 -1.57 -33.43 -9.12
N THR A 458 -1.44 -34.75 -9.27
CA THR A 458 -0.71 -35.41 -10.37
C THR A 458 -1.63 -35.87 -11.49
N ASP A 459 -2.91 -35.51 -11.47
CA ASP A 459 -3.87 -35.98 -12.46
C ASP A 459 -3.93 -35.03 -13.66
N VAL A 460 -3.74 -35.58 -14.86
CA VAL A 460 -3.74 -34.79 -16.11
C VAL A 460 -5.11 -34.82 -16.76
N LEU A 461 -5.72 -33.64 -16.94
CA LEU A 461 -7.00 -33.51 -17.62
C LEU A 461 -6.88 -33.88 -19.11
N LEU A 462 -7.72 -34.82 -19.57
CA LEU A 462 -7.78 -35.26 -20.97
C LEU A 462 -8.95 -34.63 -21.73
N ALA A 463 -10.11 -34.49 -21.09
CA ALA A 463 -11.30 -33.88 -21.66
C ALA A 463 -12.35 -33.53 -20.60
N HIS A 464 -13.16 -32.51 -20.87
CA HIS A 464 -14.41 -32.25 -20.17
C HIS A 464 -15.54 -33.05 -20.81
N LEU A 465 -16.38 -33.65 -19.98
CA LEU A 465 -17.49 -34.50 -20.35
C LEU A 465 -18.80 -33.88 -19.85
N GLU A 466 -19.77 -33.72 -20.74
CA GLU A 466 -21.15 -33.40 -20.38
C GLU A 466 -22.00 -34.67 -20.45
N LEU A 467 -22.73 -34.96 -19.37
CA LEU A 467 -23.57 -36.14 -19.25
C LEU A 467 -25.04 -35.75 -19.16
N ASP A 468 -25.87 -36.47 -19.93
CA ASP A 468 -27.32 -36.53 -19.75
C ASP A 468 -27.68 -37.92 -19.20
N GLY A 469 -28.21 -37.96 -17.98
CA GLY A 469 -28.38 -39.23 -17.25
C GLY A 469 -27.04 -39.96 -17.03
N CYS A 470 -26.86 -41.09 -17.73
CA CYS A 470 -25.62 -41.88 -17.75
C CYS A 470 -24.89 -41.81 -19.11
N ASP A 471 -25.42 -41.08 -20.09
CA ASP A 471 -24.85 -40.99 -21.42
C ASP A 471 -23.97 -39.75 -21.56
N VAL A 472 -22.79 -39.92 -22.15
CA VAL A 472 -21.89 -38.81 -22.49
C VAL A 472 -22.39 -38.18 -23.78
N VAL A 473 -22.92 -36.96 -23.69
CA VAL A 473 -23.50 -36.23 -24.84
C VAL A 473 -22.49 -35.32 -25.52
N ARG A 474 -21.45 -34.88 -24.80
CA ARG A 474 -20.43 -33.99 -25.35
C ARG A 474 -19.06 -34.27 -24.71
N VAL A 475 -18.03 -34.26 -25.55
CA VAL A 475 -16.62 -34.33 -25.15
C VAL A 475 -15.92 -33.07 -25.64
N CYS A 476 -15.25 -32.35 -24.75
CA CYS A 476 -14.42 -31.19 -25.09
C CYS A 476 -12.98 -31.42 -24.65
N SER A 477 -12.06 -31.64 -25.59
CA SER A 477 -10.62 -31.73 -25.33
C SER A 477 -9.87 -30.43 -25.64
N ALA A 478 -10.57 -29.38 -26.11
CA ALA A 478 -9.93 -28.15 -26.59
C ALA A 478 -9.40 -27.24 -25.47
N THR A 479 -9.93 -27.36 -24.26
CA THR A 479 -9.62 -26.53 -23.09
C THR A 479 -8.67 -27.20 -22.10
N ARG A 480 -8.20 -28.42 -22.40
CA ARG A 480 -7.24 -29.14 -21.55
C ARG A 480 -5.86 -28.49 -21.61
N GLU A 481 -5.09 -28.66 -20.54
CA GLU A 481 -3.71 -28.19 -20.48
C GLU A 481 -2.84 -28.93 -21.51
N GLN A 482 -2.11 -28.17 -22.32
CA GLN A 482 -1.16 -28.68 -23.29
C GLN A 482 0.24 -28.18 -22.92
N VAL A 483 1.24 -29.03 -23.10
CA VAL A 483 2.64 -28.63 -22.87
C VAL A 483 3.04 -27.56 -23.88
N LEU A 484 3.43 -26.38 -23.39
CA LEU A 484 3.83 -25.22 -24.21
C LEU A 484 5.35 -25.01 -24.22
N PRO A 485 5.91 -24.35 -25.26
CA PRO A 485 7.29 -23.88 -25.23
C PRO A 485 7.54 -22.94 -24.03
N GLY A 486 8.52 -23.27 -23.19
CA GLY A 486 8.78 -22.55 -21.91
C GLY A 486 8.00 -23.08 -20.70
N GLY A 487 7.18 -24.12 -20.92
CA GLY A 487 6.48 -24.88 -19.90
C GLY A 487 5.40 -24.12 -19.15
N SER A 488 4.86 -24.73 -18.10
CA SER A 488 3.83 -24.12 -17.24
C SER A 488 4.31 -22.84 -16.54
N ALA A 489 5.62 -22.66 -16.37
CA ALA A 489 6.21 -21.48 -15.73
C ALA A 489 6.17 -20.21 -16.61
N TYR A 490 6.37 -20.33 -17.93
CA TYR A 490 6.52 -19.19 -18.84
C TYR A 490 5.54 -19.17 -20.03
N GLY A 491 4.74 -20.23 -20.22
CA GLY A 491 3.78 -20.32 -21.32
C GLY A 491 2.80 -19.13 -21.36
N GLU A 492 2.33 -18.70 -20.20
CA GLU A 492 1.44 -17.53 -20.04
C GLU A 492 2.12 -16.20 -20.38
N TRP A 493 3.45 -16.12 -20.27
CA TRP A 493 4.16 -14.87 -20.45
C TRP A 493 4.42 -14.54 -21.92
N LEU A 494 4.41 -15.54 -22.81
CA LEU A 494 4.91 -15.44 -24.19
C LEU A 494 4.49 -14.13 -24.93
N PRO A 495 3.23 -13.66 -24.86
CA PRO A 495 2.82 -12.42 -25.52
C PRO A 495 3.42 -11.14 -24.92
N LYS A 496 3.78 -11.17 -23.62
CA LYS A 496 4.21 -9.99 -22.84
C LYS A 496 5.70 -9.98 -22.49
N LEU A 497 6.39 -11.11 -22.62
CA LEU A 497 7.78 -11.34 -22.16
C LEU A 497 8.73 -10.22 -22.58
N TYR A 498 8.71 -9.83 -23.86
CA TYR A 498 9.65 -8.84 -24.39
C TYR A 498 9.49 -7.49 -23.70
N ARG A 499 8.24 -7.02 -23.55
CA ARG A 499 7.97 -5.72 -22.91
C ARG A 499 8.22 -5.76 -21.41
N LEU A 500 7.82 -6.84 -20.74
CA LEU A 500 8.09 -7.05 -19.31
C LEU A 500 9.59 -7.09 -19.01
N ARG A 501 10.41 -7.72 -19.87
CA ARG A 501 11.88 -7.75 -19.71
C ARG A 501 12.50 -6.35 -19.84
N GLU A 502 12.03 -5.55 -20.81
CA GLU A 502 12.49 -4.18 -21.01
C GLU A 502 12.15 -3.28 -19.82
N LEU A 503 10.93 -3.42 -19.28
CA LEU A 503 10.47 -2.70 -18.08
C LEU A 503 11.22 -3.16 -16.83
N ALA A 504 11.46 -4.46 -16.68
CA ALA A 504 12.20 -5.03 -15.55
C ALA A 504 13.61 -4.43 -15.42
N GLU A 505 14.32 -4.21 -16.53
CA GLU A 505 15.65 -3.59 -16.50
C GLU A 505 15.61 -2.15 -15.94
N ARG A 506 14.52 -1.40 -16.22
CA ARG A 506 14.37 -0.01 -15.75
C ARG A 506 13.76 0.10 -14.36
N VAL A 507 12.89 -0.83 -13.98
CA VAL A 507 12.12 -0.81 -12.73
C VAL A 507 12.82 -1.61 -11.63
N CYS A 508 13.25 -2.84 -11.92
CA CYS A 508 13.80 -3.76 -10.92
C CYS A 508 15.29 -3.58 -10.67
N CYS A 509 16.05 -3.19 -11.70
CA CYS A 509 17.52 -3.11 -11.60
C CYS A 509 18.03 -1.70 -11.28
N GLN A 510 17.15 -0.72 -11.12
CA GLN A 510 17.51 0.66 -10.76
C GLN A 510 17.02 0.98 -9.34
N PRO A 511 17.76 1.77 -8.56
CA PRO A 511 17.28 2.19 -7.26
C PRO A 511 16.01 3.03 -7.41
N VAL A 512 14.99 2.72 -6.62
CA VAL A 512 13.74 3.48 -6.61
C VAL A 512 14.06 4.96 -6.29
N PRO A 513 13.65 5.92 -7.14
CA PRO A 513 13.95 7.33 -6.94
C PRO A 513 13.43 7.82 -5.58
N ARG A 514 14.36 8.21 -4.70
CA ARG A 514 14.01 8.82 -3.41
C ARG A 514 13.41 10.20 -3.64
N HIS A 515 12.43 10.55 -2.82
CA HIS A 515 11.89 11.91 -2.81
C HIS A 515 13.03 12.89 -2.47
N GLN A 516 13.21 13.91 -3.31
CA GLN A 516 14.19 14.96 -3.07
C GLN A 516 13.47 16.16 -2.49
N LYS A 517 13.81 16.49 -1.23
CA LYS A 517 13.24 17.63 -0.53
C LYS A 517 13.53 18.92 -1.33
N PRO A 518 12.51 19.75 -1.63
CA PRO A 518 12.75 21.02 -2.32
C PRO A 518 13.75 21.90 -1.58
N THR A 519 14.78 22.38 -2.29
CA THR A 519 15.75 23.34 -1.76
C THR A 519 15.34 24.76 -2.11
N LEU A 520 15.26 25.63 -1.12
CA LEU A 520 14.98 27.05 -1.33
C LEU A 520 16.29 27.85 -1.47
N PRO A 521 16.33 28.89 -2.33
CA PRO A 521 17.47 29.80 -2.38
C PRO A 521 17.67 30.51 -1.04
N SER A 522 18.91 30.88 -0.71
CA SER A 522 19.25 31.52 0.58
C SER A 522 18.57 32.88 0.77
N GLU A 523 18.35 33.63 -0.31
CA GLU A 523 17.72 34.95 -0.29
C GLU A 523 16.66 35.08 -1.39
N GLY A 524 15.84 36.11 -1.28
CA GLY A 524 14.86 36.49 -2.30
C GLY A 524 13.56 35.67 -2.31
N PRO A 525 12.67 35.93 -3.28
CA PRO A 525 11.37 35.30 -3.38
C PRO A 525 11.45 33.79 -3.67
N VAL A 526 10.53 33.03 -3.11
CA VAL A 526 10.40 31.59 -3.34
C VAL A 526 9.83 31.34 -4.74
N ALA A 527 10.63 30.75 -5.61
CA ALA A 527 10.20 30.35 -6.95
C ALA A 527 9.59 28.94 -6.91
N ARG A 528 8.26 28.84 -6.95
CA ARG A 528 7.53 27.57 -7.13
C ARG A 528 6.48 27.70 -8.22
N PRO A 529 6.32 26.69 -9.09
CA PRO A 529 5.21 26.67 -10.03
C PRO A 529 3.87 26.51 -9.30
N TYR A 530 2.80 26.93 -9.96
CA TYR A 530 1.44 26.59 -9.56
C TYR A 530 1.23 25.08 -9.72
N ALA A 531 0.53 24.44 -8.78
CA ALA A 531 0.21 23.02 -8.87
C ALA A 531 -0.89 22.79 -9.90
N ASP A 532 -0.52 22.48 -11.14
CA ASP A 532 -1.45 22.09 -12.20
C ASP A 532 -2.11 20.73 -11.89
N ASP A 533 -3.30 20.48 -12.46
CA ASP A 533 -4.05 19.21 -12.38
C ASP A 533 -4.41 18.68 -10.97
N LEU A 534 -4.33 19.51 -9.93
CA LEU A 534 -4.71 19.13 -8.56
C LEU A 534 -6.16 18.60 -8.46
N LEU A 535 -7.13 19.18 -9.19
CA LEU A 535 -8.51 18.67 -9.25
C LEU A 535 -8.80 17.82 -10.51
N GLY A 536 -7.76 17.38 -11.24
CA GLY A 536 -7.88 16.54 -12.44
C GLY A 536 -8.00 15.03 -12.15
N ASP A 537 -7.82 14.20 -13.19
CA ASP A 537 -8.10 12.75 -13.14
C ASP A 537 -7.00 11.88 -12.50
N TRP A 538 -5.84 12.46 -12.15
CA TRP A 538 -4.70 11.79 -11.48
C TRP A 538 -4.28 10.43 -12.10
N PRO A 539 -4.02 10.35 -13.42
CA PRO A 539 -3.76 9.07 -14.10
C PRO A 539 -2.42 8.45 -13.66
N ARG A 540 -2.42 7.17 -13.29
CA ARG A 540 -1.19 6.41 -12.99
C ARG A 540 -0.41 6.18 -14.28
N THR A 541 0.86 6.59 -14.29
CA THR A 541 1.73 6.58 -15.47
C THR A 541 3.16 6.22 -15.06
N GLY A 542 3.99 5.89 -16.05
CA GLY A 542 5.39 5.52 -15.87
C GLY A 542 5.61 4.01 -15.96
N ASP A 543 6.89 3.61 -16.02
CA ASP A 543 7.30 2.23 -16.28
C ASP A 543 6.72 1.24 -15.24
N LEU A 544 6.67 1.62 -13.97
CA LEU A 544 6.10 0.77 -12.92
C LEU A 544 4.60 0.53 -13.14
N GLU A 545 3.83 1.56 -13.50
CA GLU A 545 2.40 1.37 -13.76
C GLU A 545 2.16 0.54 -15.02
N GLU A 546 2.95 0.76 -16.07
CA GLU A 546 2.87 -0.04 -17.28
C GLU A 546 3.17 -1.51 -16.99
N MET A 547 4.19 -1.78 -16.17
CA MET A 547 4.54 -3.14 -15.74
C MET A 547 3.41 -3.78 -14.91
N LEU A 548 2.86 -3.07 -13.92
CA LEU A 548 1.73 -3.56 -13.12
C LEU A 548 0.49 -3.83 -13.99
N SER A 549 0.21 -2.94 -14.94
CA SER A 549 -0.90 -3.11 -15.89
C SER A 549 -0.71 -4.37 -16.74
N LEU A 550 0.49 -4.59 -17.31
CA LEU A 550 0.80 -5.80 -18.08
C LEU A 550 0.69 -7.09 -17.25
N LEU A 551 1.05 -7.05 -15.96
CA LEU A 551 0.95 -8.21 -15.06
C LEU A 551 -0.49 -8.52 -14.66
N LEU A 552 -1.35 -7.50 -14.51
CA LEU A 552 -2.75 -7.67 -14.06
C LEU A 552 -3.76 -7.82 -15.21
N THR A 553 -3.46 -7.29 -16.40
CA THR A 553 -4.39 -7.34 -17.55
C THR A 553 -4.19 -8.61 -18.34
N ARG A 554 -5.25 -9.39 -18.52
CA ARG A 554 -5.21 -10.66 -19.26
C ARG A 554 -4.96 -10.44 -20.76
N ALA A 555 -3.97 -11.13 -21.34
CA ALA A 555 -3.82 -11.23 -22.80
C ALA A 555 -4.67 -12.37 -23.37
N PRO A 556 -5.00 -12.35 -24.68
CA PRO A 556 -5.72 -13.46 -25.31
C PRO A 556 -5.01 -14.80 -25.10
N GLY A 557 -5.74 -15.79 -24.58
CA GLY A 557 -5.20 -17.13 -24.27
C GLY A 557 -4.64 -17.31 -22.86
N GLU A 558 -4.42 -16.23 -22.10
CA GLU A 558 -3.98 -16.33 -20.71
C GLU A 558 -5.09 -16.83 -19.80
N THR A 559 -4.72 -17.42 -18.67
CA THR A 559 -5.61 -17.80 -17.57
C THR A 559 -6.11 -16.58 -16.80
N PRO A 560 -7.35 -16.58 -16.29
CA PRO A 560 -7.77 -15.53 -15.37
C PRO A 560 -6.95 -15.63 -14.07
N PRO A 561 -6.48 -14.51 -13.50
CA PRO A 561 -5.86 -14.53 -12.18
C PRO A 561 -6.82 -15.16 -11.16
N LYS A 562 -6.35 -16.11 -10.35
CA LYS A 562 -7.19 -16.71 -9.31
C LYS A 562 -7.60 -15.60 -8.34
N ALA A 563 -8.90 -15.48 -8.10
CA ALA A 563 -9.41 -14.51 -7.13
C ALA A 563 -8.87 -14.86 -5.74
N LEU A 564 -8.37 -13.85 -5.05
CA LEU A 564 -8.04 -13.98 -3.63
C LEU A 564 -9.33 -14.24 -2.86
N HIS A 565 -9.49 -15.46 -2.36
CA HIS A 565 -10.42 -15.75 -1.29
C HIS A 565 -9.74 -15.36 0.02
N GLU A 566 -9.44 -14.08 0.20
CA GLU A 566 -9.11 -13.59 1.53
C GLU A 566 -10.37 -13.83 2.37
N GLN A 567 -10.28 -14.73 3.35
CA GLN A 567 -11.24 -14.74 4.46
C GLN A 567 -11.12 -13.37 5.09
N VAL A 568 -11.98 -12.46 4.64
CA VAL A 568 -12.18 -11.19 5.30
C VAL A 568 -12.75 -11.59 6.64
N TYR A 569 -11.90 -11.69 7.66
CA TYR A 569 -12.33 -11.37 9.00
C TYR A 569 -12.73 -9.89 8.92
N THR A 570 -13.94 -9.64 8.42
CA THR A 570 -14.64 -8.44 8.75
C THR A 570 -14.76 -8.55 10.26
N THR A 571 -13.98 -7.75 10.98
CA THR A 571 -14.39 -7.42 12.34
C THR A 571 -15.86 -7.01 12.22
N PRO A 572 -16.80 -7.73 12.86
CA PRO A 572 -18.22 -7.46 12.73
C PRO A 572 -18.47 -5.96 12.94
N SER A 573 -19.46 -5.38 12.27
CA SER A 573 -19.72 -3.93 12.40
C SER A 573 -19.88 -3.54 13.87
N GLU A 574 -20.41 -4.46 14.69
CA GLU A 574 -20.51 -4.38 16.14
C GLU A 574 -19.19 -4.05 16.85
N VAL A 575 -18.04 -4.58 16.39
CA VAL A 575 -16.70 -4.31 16.95
C VAL A 575 -16.18 -2.95 16.49
N THR A 576 -16.42 -2.57 15.24
CA THR A 576 -16.05 -1.24 14.72
C THR A 576 -16.92 -0.12 15.31
N ASP A 577 -18.20 -0.40 15.55
CA ASP A 577 -19.16 0.49 16.20
C ASP A 577 -18.80 0.62 17.68
N SER A 578 -18.45 -0.48 18.36
CA SER A 578 -17.93 -0.46 19.74
C SER A 578 -16.62 0.31 19.87
N MET A 579 -15.72 0.22 18.88
CA MET A 579 -14.49 1.01 18.81
C MET A 579 -14.77 2.51 18.65
N GLN A 580 -15.76 2.88 17.84
CA GLN A 580 -16.21 4.27 17.68
C GLN A 580 -16.94 4.78 18.94
N GLU A 581 -17.72 3.94 19.61
CA GLU A 581 -18.33 4.26 20.90
C GLU A 581 -17.28 4.45 21.99
N LEU A 582 -16.24 3.60 22.04
CA LEU A 582 -15.11 3.77 22.95
C LEU A 582 -14.32 5.06 22.66
N ALA A 583 -14.17 5.44 21.39
CA ALA A 583 -13.57 6.72 21.02
C ALA A 583 -14.43 7.91 21.49
N ARG A 584 -15.76 7.84 21.31
CA ARG A 584 -16.71 8.85 21.80
C ARG A 584 -16.74 8.95 23.33
N LEU A 585 -16.68 7.82 24.03
CA LEU A 585 -16.61 7.78 25.50
C LEU A 585 -15.29 8.38 26.00
N ARG A 586 -14.16 8.11 25.34
CA ARG A 586 -12.88 8.74 25.69
C ARG A 586 -12.90 10.25 25.53
N THR A 587 -13.52 10.77 24.46
CA THR A 587 -13.71 12.22 24.29
C THR A 587 -14.62 12.81 25.37
N GLN A 588 -15.72 12.14 25.72
CA GLN A 588 -16.61 12.59 26.80
C GLN A 588 -15.93 12.60 28.17
N VAL A 589 -15.07 11.61 28.44
CA VAL A 589 -14.28 11.56 29.68
C VAL A 589 -13.24 12.69 29.72
N ALA A 590 -12.61 13.01 28.59
CA ALA A 590 -11.68 14.15 28.50
C ALA A 590 -12.41 15.47 28.76
N ASP A 591 -13.58 15.69 28.16
CA ASP A 591 -14.40 16.89 28.36
C ASP A 591 -14.87 17.03 29.81
N LEU A 592 -15.29 15.92 30.43
CA LEU A 592 -15.69 15.91 31.84
C LEU A 592 -14.51 16.22 32.76
N THR A 593 -13.32 15.70 32.44
CA THR A 593 -12.10 15.98 33.20
C THR A 593 -11.75 17.47 33.12
N ALA A 594 -11.80 18.05 31.93
CA ALA A 594 -11.58 19.49 31.73
C ALA A 594 -12.63 20.35 32.47
N ALA A 595 -13.91 19.93 32.47
CA ALA A 595 -14.96 20.63 33.21
C ALA A 595 -14.74 20.57 34.74
N VAL A 596 -14.31 19.42 35.28
CA VAL A 596 -13.99 19.26 36.71
C VAL A 596 -12.77 20.09 37.10
N GLU A 597 -11.74 20.17 36.25
CA GLU A 597 -10.60 21.06 36.45
C GLU A 597 -11.01 22.54 36.44
N GLY A 598 -11.90 22.94 35.52
CA GLY A 598 -12.50 24.26 35.49
C GLY A 598 -13.28 24.60 36.77
N LEU A 599 -14.08 23.67 37.28
CA LEU A 599 -14.80 23.85 38.55
C LEU A 599 -13.85 23.95 39.75
N ARG A 600 -12.76 23.16 39.78
CA ARG A 600 -11.72 23.29 40.81
C ARG A 600 -11.04 24.64 40.78
N ALA A 601 -10.75 25.17 39.59
CA ALA A 601 -10.18 26.51 39.44
C ALA A 601 -11.14 27.61 39.93
N GLN A 602 -12.43 27.49 39.61
CA GLN A 602 -13.46 28.42 40.12
C GLN A 602 -13.60 28.35 41.65
N LEU A 603 -13.59 27.14 42.22
CA LEU A 603 -13.68 26.94 43.67
C LEU A 603 -12.42 27.45 44.40
N GLY A 604 -11.25 27.30 43.76
CA GLY A 604 -10.01 27.93 44.20
C GLY A 604 -10.13 29.46 44.22
N SER A 605 -10.59 30.05 43.12
CA SER A 605 -10.83 31.50 43.01
C SER A 605 -11.81 32.02 44.07
N ALA A 606 -12.94 31.34 44.25
CA ALA A 606 -13.93 31.67 45.27
C ALA A 606 -13.36 31.59 46.68
N ARG A 607 -12.50 30.61 46.97
CA ARG A 607 -11.84 30.49 48.28
C ARG A 607 -10.84 31.62 48.55
N THR A 608 -10.10 32.06 47.53
CA THR A 608 -9.28 33.29 47.61
C THR A 608 -10.13 34.54 47.82
N GLN A 609 -11.29 34.64 47.19
CA GLN A 609 -12.20 35.78 47.40
C GLN A 609 -12.78 35.78 48.82
N VAL A 610 -13.13 34.62 49.37
CA VAL A 610 -13.63 34.49 50.75
C VAL A 610 -12.53 34.84 51.76
N THR A 611 -11.30 34.34 51.57
CA THR A 611 -10.16 34.68 52.46
C THR A 611 -9.81 36.16 52.39
N HIS A 612 -9.81 36.76 51.19
CA HIS A 612 -9.64 38.21 51.04
C HIS A 612 -10.78 39.01 51.68
N LEU A 613 -12.02 38.52 51.62
CA LEU A 613 -13.14 39.15 52.34
C LEU A 613 -12.97 39.01 53.85
N GLU A 614 -12.57 37.83 54.36
CA GLU A 614 -12.29 37.57 55.78
C GLU A 614 -11.15 38.45 56.33
N GLU A 615 -10.11 38.72 55.54
CA GLU A 615 -9.04 39.67 55.88
C GLU A 615 -9.51 41.14 55.88
N GLN A 616 -10.48 41.49 55.03
CA GLN A 616 -11.08 42.84 54.99
C GLN A 616 -12.15 43.08 56.06
N VAL A 617 -12.73 42.03 56.67
CA VAL A 617 -13.71 42.15 57.75
C VAL A 617 -13.14 42.87 59.00
N PRO A 618 -11.94 42.51 59.53
CA PRO A 618 -11.36 43.22 60.67
C PRO A 618 -11.02 44.69 60.36
N GLU A 619 -10.60 45.04 59.14
CA GLU A 619 -10.35 46.44 58.77
C GLU A 619 -11.63 47.28 58.64
N ARG A 620 -12.71 46.70 58.12
CA ARG A 620 -14.02 47.40 58.00
C ARG A 620 -14.78 47.48 59.31
N LEU A 621 -14.59 46.51 60.21
CA LEU A 621 -15.12 46.58 61.58
C LEU A 621 -14.28 47.53 62.45
N GLY A 622 -12.95 47.55 62.27
CA GLY A 622 -12.05 48.47 62.96
C GLY A 622 -12.30 49.93 62.61
N SER A 623 -12.56 50.26 61.33
CA SER A 623 -12.92 51.62 60.92
C SER A 623 -14.29 52.05 61.44
N ARG A 624 -15.27 51.15 61.53
CA ARG A 624 -16.58 51.44 62.14
C ARG A 624 -16.55 51.54 63.67
N LEU A 625 -15.67 50.79 64.35
CA LEU A 625 -15.44 50.92 65.80
C LEU A 625 -14.71 52.22 66.12
N ALA A 626 -13.71 52.61 65.32
CA ALA A 626 -13.01 53.88 65.47
C ALA A 626 -13.91 55.11 65.24
N GLU A 627 -14.93 55.01 64.38
CA GLU A 627 -15.96 56.05 64.20
C GLU A 627 -16.95 56.13 65.37
N LEU A 628 -17.16 55.05 66.12
CA LEU A 628 -18.05 55.00 67.29
C LEU A 628 -17.36 55.38 68.61
N GLU A 629 -16.04 55.22 68.71
CA GLU A 629 -15.24 55.55 69.91
C GLU A 629 -14.64 56.98 69.89
N GLY A 630 -14.88 57.76 68.82
CA GLY A 630 -14.26 59.07 68.57
C GLY A 630 -15.09 60.33 68.91
N ALA A 631 -16.02 60.29 69.86
CA ALA A 631 -16.70 61.49 70.39
C ALA A 631 -16.23 61.77 71.85
N PRO A 632 -15.72 62.98 72.19
CA PRO A 632 -14.87 63.16 73.36
C PRO A 632 -15.66 63.56 74.62
N ASP A 633 -15.19 63.11 75.79
CA ASP A 633 -15.23 63.96 76.98
C ASP A 633 -14.03 63.74 77.92
N ARG A 634 -13.64 64.84 78.55
CA ARG A 634 -12.33 65.17 79.11
C ARG A 634 -12.02 64.51 80.46
N ALA A 635 -10.74 64.21 80.73
CA ALA A 635 -9.85 64.98 81.63
C ALA A 635 -8.70 64.17 82.29
N ALA A 636 -7.51 64.79 82.27
CA ALA A 636 -6.36 64.70 83.20
C ALA A 636 -5.57 63.37 83.29
N GLY A 637 -4.24 63.32 83.20
CA GLY A 637 -3.19 64.33 83.02
C GLY A 637 -1.78 63.71 83.18
N GLN A 638 -0.75 64.49 82.79
CA GLN A 638 0.71 64.34 83.08
C GLN A 638 1.41 63.16 82.35
N GLY A 639 2.35 63.28 81.39
CA GLY A 639 3.50 64.17 81.17
C GLY A 639 4.83 63.40 81.48
N PRO A 640 6.03 63.68 80.92
CA PRO A 640 6.42 64.30 79.64
C PRO A 640 7.55 63.54 78.85
N GLU A 641 7.60 63.79 77.54
CA GLU A 641 8.72 64.11 76.62
C GLU A 641 10.14 63.45 76.57
N ARG A 642 10.55 63.30 75.27
CA ARG A 642 11.89 63.36 74.60
C ARG A 642 12.75 62.08 74.56
N ASP A 643 13.42 61.73 73.46
CA ASP A 643 13.67 62.33 72.13
C ASP A 643 14.23 61.23 71.19
N GLN A 644 13.95 61.35 69.87
CA GLN A 644 14.80 61.03 68.69
C GLN A 644 15.55 59.68 68.56
N ALA A 645 15.85 59.10 67.39
CA ALA A 645 15.46 59.24 65.99
C ALA A 645 16.25 58.16 65.21
N GLN A 646 15.78 57.85 63.99
CA GLN A 646 16.52 57.32 62.83
C GLN A 646 16.98 55.84 62.76
N GLY A 647 16.58 55.19 61.66
CA GLY A 647 17.56 54.82 60.62
C GLY A 647 17.76 53.34 60.27
N SER A 648 17.15 52.93 59.14
CA SER A 648 17.71 52.13 58.03
C SER A 648 18.35 50.73 58.22
N ASP A 649 17.89 49.85 57.31
CA ASP A 649 18.67 48.98 56.40
C ASP A 649 19.07 47.52 56.72
N GLN A 650 18.60 46.67 55.78
CA GLN A 650 19.29 45.61 55.00
C GLN A 650 19.73 44.25 55.56
N ALA A 651 19.31 43.24 54.76
CA ALA A 651 20.08 42.12 54.16
C ALA A 651 20.31 40.80 54.93
N GLN A 652 20.04 39.72 54.17
CA GLN A 652 20.75 38.43 53.99
C GLN A 652 21.20 37.67 55.27
N ASP A 653 21.03 36.36 55.41
CA ASP A 653 21.81 35.33 54.73
C ASP A 653 21.41 33.92 55.27
N GLN A 654 21.83 32.88 54.55
CA GLN A 654 21.80 31.43 54.85
C GLN A 654 22.71 31.07 56.09
N PRO A 655 22.93 29.80 56.57
CA PRO A 655 23.00 28.52 55.81
C PRO A 655 22.77 27.15 56.57
N GLN A 656 23.16 26.05 55.89
CA GLN A 656 23.63 24.72 56.38
C GLN A 656 22.55 23.68 56.81
N ASP A 657 22.66 22.35 56.63
CA ASP A 657 23.77 21.43 56.32
C ASP A 657 23.27 19.98 55.99
N ARG A 658 24.22 19.10 55.60
CA ARG A 658 24.25 17.59 55.62
C ARG A 658 24.10 16.73 54.34
N ALA A 659 25.29 16.48 53.76
CA ALA A 659 25.99 15.22 53.42
C ALA A 659 25.34 13.81 53.53
N GLN A 660 25.59 12.99 52.47
CA GLN A 660 26.21 11.62 52.40
C GLN A 660 25.94 11.06 50.97
N ALA A 661 26.85 10.82 50.01
CA ALA A 661 28.16 10.16 49.87
C ALA A 661 28.09 8.68 49.40
N GLN A 662 28.59 8.43 48.16
CA GLN A 662 29.30 7.25 47.56
C GLN A 662 28.83 6.99 46.11
N ALA A 663 29.55 7.39 45.04
CA ALA A 663 30.82 6.88 44.44
C ALA A 663 30.66 5.51 43.76
N GLN A 664 31.20 5.15 42.59
CA GLN A 664 32.04 5.75 41.52
C GLN A 664 32.08 4.69 40.39
N ASP A 665 32.11 5.09 39.11
CA ASP A 665 33.15 4.71 38.12
C ASP A 665 32.70 4.94 36.67
N GLN A 666 33.39 5.89 36.02
CA GLN A 666 33.69 5.88 34.59
C GLN A 666 35.18 5.53 34.45
N PRO A 667 35.63 5.18 33.25
CA PRO A 667 36.61 6.09 32.68
C PRO A 667 36.34 6.46 31.23
N SER A 668 36.71 7.70 30.93
CA SER A 668 36.84 8.32 29.62
C SER A 668 38.33 8.43 29.26
N ALA A 669 38.67 8.28 27.98
CA ALA A 669 39.78 8.93 27.24
C ALA A 669 39.89 8.26 25.85
N GLN A 670 39.54 8.94 24.74
CA GLN A 670 40.41 9.82 23.93
C GLN A 670 41.67 9.15 23.37
N ALA A 671 41.75 9.01 22.04
CA ALA A 671 42.62 9.81 21.16
C ALA A 671 43.12 9.06 19.89
N GLN A 672 43.15 9.82 18.77
CA GLN A 672 44.06 9.73 17.60
C GLN A 672 43.82 8.59 16.58
N ALA A 673 43.36 8.88 15.35
CA ALA A 673 44.01 9.54 14.20
C ALA A 673 44.83 8.57 13.33
N SER A 674 44.30 8.23 12.14
CA SER A 674 45.02 8.13 10.86
C SER A 674 44.15 7.47 9.78
N ASP A 675 43.71 8.27 8.81
CA ASP A 675 43.42 7.88 7.42
C ASP A 675 44.79 7.80 6.69
N PRO A 676 45.04 6.91 5.70
CA PRO A 676 44.54 7.19 4.34
C PRO A 676 44.21 5.93 3.51
N ALA A 677 43.27 6.02 2.57
CA ALA A 677 43.54 5.79 1.13
C ALA A 677 42.26 5.80 0.29
N GLU A 678 42.20 6.79 -0.59
CA GLU A 678 41.30 6.94 -1.73
C GLU A 678 41.30 5.70 -2.65
N ARG A 679 40.11 5.16 -2.94
CA ARG A 679 39.86 4.39 -4.18
C ARG A 679 38.41 4.59 -4.65
N GLN A 680 38.26 5.41 -5.69
CA GLN A 680 37.13 5.42 -6.63
C GLN A 680 37.68 5.80 -8.02
N PRO A 681 36.99 5.48 -9.13
CA PRO A 681 36.64 4.15 -9.58
C PRO A 681 37.16 3.90 -11.02
N ALA A 682 37.28 2.62 -11.40
CA ALA A 682 37.71 2.23 -12.74
C ALA A 682 36.66 2.59 -13.81
N LYS A 683 37.10 3.29 -14.86
CA LYS A 683 36.33 3.63 -16.07
C LYS A 683 35.92 2.36 -16.85
N PRO A 684 34.73 2.36 -17.49
CA PRO A 684 34.26 1.23 -18.31
C PRO A 684 34.98 1.19 -19.67
N PRO A 685 35.14 0.00 -20.29
CA PRO A 685 35.75 -0.10 -21.61
C PRO A 685 34.80 0.38 -22.73
N ALA A 686 35.42 0.98 -23.74
CA ALA A 686 34.81 1.70 -24.84
C ALA A 686 33.85 0.87 -25.71
N ARG A 687 32.70 1.47 -26.05
CA ARG A 687 31.78 1.00 -27.09
C ARG A 687 32.47 1.00 -28.45
N ARG A 688 32.53 -0.16 -29.11
CA ARG A 688 32.83 -0.25 -30.55
C ARG A 688 31.64 0.32 -31.34
N SER A 689 31.92 1.38 -32.09
CA SER A 689 31.04 1.94 -33.12
C SER A 689 30.83 0.91 -34.25
N ARG A 690 29.57 0.51 -34.49
CA ARG A 690 29.15 -0.14 -35.73
C ARG A 690 28.52 0.93 -36.62
N SER A 691 29.10 1.11 -37.80
CA SER A 691 28.61 1.97 -38.88
C SER A 691 27.18 1.58 -39.31
N PRO A 692 26.36 2.55 -39.76
CA PRO A 692 25.01 2.26 -40.23
C PRO A 692 25.03 1.61 -41.61
N ARG A 693 24.43 0.42 -41.72
CA ARG A 693 24.09 -0.19 -43.02
C ARG A 693 22.86 0.52 -43.57
N THR A 694 23.03 1.14 -44.72
CA THR A 694 21.98 1.60 -45.62
C THR A 694 21.08 0.43 -46.02
N ARG A 695 19.77 0.54 -45.75
CA ARG A 695 18.75 -0.37 -46.28
C ARG A 695 17.94 0.39 -47.33
N LYS A 696 17.86 -0.19 -48.54
CA LYS A 696 17.10 0.31 -49.69
C LYS A 696 15.59 0.27 -49.39
N PRO A 697 14.80 1.20 -49.93
CA PRO A 697 13.35 1.22 -49.79
C PRO A 697 12.69 0.28 -50.81
N GLY A 698 11.71 -0.51 -50.37
CA GLY A 698 10.83 -1.28 -51.26
C GLY A 698 10.63 -2.71 -50.84
N GLU A 699 9.99 -2.92 -49.69
CA GLU A 699 9.18 -4.12 -49.41
C GLU A 699 8.29 -3.75 -48.21
N THR A 700 6.99 -3.67 -48.47
CA THR A 700 5.92 -3.31 -47.54
C THR A 700 5.09 -4.56 -47.25
N PRO A 701 4.32 -4.53 -46.15
CA PRO A 701 4.51 -5.31 -44.92
C PRO A 701 4.25 -6.81 -45.05
#